data_AF-A0A7K6UAM4-F1
#
_entry.id   AF-A0A7K6UAM4-F1
#
_cell.length_a   1.000
_cell.length_b   1.000
_cell.length_c   1.000
_cell.angle_alpha   90.00
_cell.angle_beta   90.00
_cell.angle_gamma   90.00
#
_symmetry.space_group_name_H-M   'P 1'
#
loop_
_entity.id
_entity.type
_entity.pdbx_description
1 polymer ?
#
loop_
_entity_poly.entity_id
_entity_poly.type
_entity_poly.pdbx_seq_one_letter_code
_entity_poly.pdbx_strand_id
1 'polypeptide(L)'
;CAASRQATCGAGCIPVPWLCDGEQQCPDGTDEQGHSECCSVPSVCGAKKVQCPGTHHCIPHWELCDRHQDCEDGWDEEGCPQHPCLPGQWQCRNRVCIMAEWKCNGIDDCGDSSDEDVCAPCPPGMARCDEGKCILESLMCNDEDDCLDGTDEPSTCGELHAAAGHKAVLPHVTPPTPHNCLPAYFCQVCSAHVDIRSGDLYWLAFPHLSCPRTHVPCRDGTECVAQEYVCDGEKDCADGSDEERCAQLCDTPGEPAPCQSHEYPCGLGACLNASLVCDGRQDCTDGSDERGNCSVPCQQSCGHLCYPSPQGPRCWCDPGYRLAEDGQSCVDIDECTEWSQAACSQTCLNAPGSYSCDCFPGYLLEPDGHICKLTGPEPMLLVAVQSEVLSYGLRSGREEVLLTTDKERVAFSLDYDLVERKVFWMDLATESIRWQGLDSGKKGTLVKGVRSDCIAVDWLGRNLYWTDGAAGQVLATRLGAAWRGIPEYTVVMDGDLDRPHSLVLQPLAGLLYWSEVGNHPRLMEASMDGSQRHMLLAQGLGWPTALALDLPSQRIFWMDEKLGSVGSARLDGTSVKVLQLGWVQSPFAAAVCEGKLYWSERKAWSVQQVDKTSGKNRTVLLKRHGQPHGLQVPTWGSPKPCSGTNGCAKNNGGCAQLCLPNP
;
A
#
# COMPACT_ATOMS: atom_id res chain seq x y z
N CYS A 1 -19.30 33.99 38.90
CA CYS A 1 -18.58 32.96 38.13
C CYS A 1 -18.13 31.86 39.07
N ALA A 2 -18.19 30.59 38.66
CA ALA A 2 -17.69 29.49 39.48
C ALA A 2 -16.15 29.47 39.42
N ALA A 3 -15.49 29.58 40.58
CA ALA A 3 -14.08 29.95 40.73
C ALA A 3 -13.03 28.94 40.17
N SER A 4 -13.44 27.86 39.49
CA SER A 4 -12.51 26.83 39.00
C SER A 4 -12.36 26.73 37.48
N ARG A 5 -13.23 27.36 36.67
CA ARG A 5 -13.16 27.29 35.19
C ARG A 5 -13.67 28.54 34.46
N GLN A 6 -13.98 29.61 35.18
CA GLN A 6 -14.49 30.84 34.59
C GLN A 6 -13.77 32.05 35.17
N ALA A 7 -13.33 32.96 34.29
CA ALA A 7 -12.82 34.25 34.65
C ALA A 7 -13.94 35.31 34.66
N THR A 8 -13.80 36.29 35.55
CA THR A 8 -14.74 37.40 35.68
C THR A 8 -14.43 38.48 34.65
N CYS A 9 -15.44 38.86 33.88
CA CYS A 9 -15.36 39.86 32.82
C CYS A 9 -16.38 40.95 33.11
N GLY A 10 -15.99 42.06 33.75
CA GLY A 10 -16.94 43.10 34.19
C GLY A 10 -18.17 42.53 34.92
N ALA A 11 -19.34 42.54 34.25
CA ALA A 11 -20.62 42.01 34.74
C ALA A 11 -20.95 40.56 34.32
N GLY A 12 -20.04 39.87 33.62
CA GLY A 12 -20.20 38.53 33.05
C GLY A 12 -19.07 37.54 33.41
N CYS A 13 -19.14 36.33 32.85
CA CYS A 13 -18.19 35.25 33.08
C CYS A 13 -17.78 34.63 31.75
N ILE A 14 -16.48 34.50 31.49
CA ILE A 14 -15.93 33.83 30.30
C ILE A 14 -15.13 32.57 30.71
N PRO A 15 -15.00 31.55 29.84
CA PRO A 15 -14.10 30.43 30.06
C PRO A 15 -12.64 30.89 30.18
N VAL A 16 -11.85 30.27 31.06
CA VAL A 16 -10.41 30.58 31.23
C VAL A 16 -9.58 30.47 29.93
N PRO A 17 -9.87 29.55 28.98
CA PRO A 17 -9.17 29.53 27.70
C PRO A 17 -9.38 30.75 26.81
N TRP A 18 -10.38 31.60 27.11
CA TRP A 18 -10.74 32.79 26.35
C TRP A 18 -10.15 34.04 27.00
N LEU A 19 -9.00 33.88 27.66
CA LEU A 19 -8.27 34.95 28.31
C LEU A 19 -6.93 35.05 27.60
N CYS A 20 -6.59 36.22 27.07
CA CYS A 20 -5.41 36.42 26.24
C CYS A 20 -5.40 35.52 24.98
N ASP A 21 -6.56 35.27 24.36
CA ASP A 21 -6.67 34.46 23.14
C ASP A 21 -6.66 35.30 21.85
N GLY A 22 -6.52 36.62 21.99
CA GLY A 22 -6.40 37.57 20.88
C GLY A 22 -7.73 37.99 20.26
N GLU A 23 -8.84 37.47 20.77
CA GLU A 23 -10.20 37.76 20.33
C GLU A 23 -10.95 38.48 21.47
N GLN A 24 -11.75 39.51 21.16
CA GLN A 24 -12.45 40.29 22.19
C GLN A 24 -13.81 39.65 22.50
N GLN A 25 -13.90 38.82 23.54
CA GLN A 25 -15.17 38.25 24.03
C GLN A 25 -15.77 39.05 25.18
N CYS A 26 -14.95 39.82 25.90
CA CYS A 26 -15.40 40.80 26.86
C CYS A 26 -15.87 42.09 26.17
N PRO A 27 -17.09 42.60 26.47
CA PRO A 27 -17.57 43.86 25.91
C PRO A 27 -16.68 45.07 26.25
N ASP A 28 -15.91 44.99 27.34
CA ASP A 28 -14.96 45.98 27.81
C ASP A 28 -13.49 45.64 27.46
N GLY A 29 -13.22 44.52 26.78
CA GLY A 29 -11.87 44.12 26.35
C GLY A 29 -10.92 43.74 27.48
N THR A 30 -11.44 43.44 28.67
CA THR A 30 -10.62 43.10 29.84
C THR A 30 -10.03 41.70 29.79
N ASP A 31 -10.59 40.82 28.98
CA ASP A 31 -10.01 39.52 28.62
C ASP A 31 -8.62 39.65 27.99
N GLU A 32 -8.40 40.72 27.21
CA GLU A 32 -7.16 40.98 26.48
C GLU A 32 -6.27 42.04 27.13
N GLN A 33 -6.70 42.66 28.24
CA GLN A 33 -5.99 43.79 28.85
C GLN A 33 -5.84 43.66 30.36
N GLY A 34 -4.60 43.72 30.85
CA GLY A 34 -4.31 43.99 32.27
C GLY A 34 -4.10 42.76 33.16
N HIS A 35 -4.09 41.55 32.61
CA HIS A 35 -3.63 40.37 33.35
C HIS A 35 -2.10 40.33 33.37
N SER A 36 -1.49 40.44 34.55
CA SER A 36 -0.04 40.27 34.76
C SER A 36 0.49 38.87 34.39
N GLU A 37 -0.40 37.93 34.02
CA GLU A 37 -0.10 36.58 33.53
C GLU A 37 0.03 36.50 32.00
N CYS A 38 -0.34 37.55 31.27
CA CYS A 38 -0.24 37.62 29.81
C CYS A 38 1.23 37.80 29.32
N CYS A 39 2.21 37.88 30.23
CA CYS A 39 3.64 38.07 29.91
C CYS A 39 4.54 36.85 30.18
N SER A 40 4.02 35.63 30.35
CA SER A 40 4.90 34.46 30.49
C SER A 40 4.25 33.11 30.19
N VAL A 41 3.73 32.93 28.97
CA VAL A 41 3.60 31.60 28.33
C VAL A 41 3.86 31.73 26.82
N PRO A 42 4.86 31.03 26.23
CA PRO A 42 5.18 31.13 24.81
C PRO A 42 4.50 30.02 23.99
N SER A 43 3.43 30.37 23.25
CA SER A 43 3.04 29.76 21.97
C SER A 43 1.70 30.37 21.48
N VAL A 44 1.79 31.49 20.76
CA VAL A 44 0.65 32.25 20.22
C VAL A 44 0.10 31.63 18.92
N CYS A 45 0.71 30.57 18.40
CA CYS A 45 0.15 29.73 17.33
C CYS A 45 0.16 28.26 17.76
N GLY A 46 -0.92 27.51 17.47
CA GLY A 46 -1.01 26.09 17.81
C GLY A 46 0.14 25.25 17.22
N ALA A 47 0.39 24.06 17.78
CA ALA A 47 1.59 23.21 17.55
C ALA A 47 1.94 22.83 16.08
N LYS A 48 1.19 23.31 15.08
CA LYS A 48 1.39 23.06 13.64
C LYS A 48 1.42 24.35 12.78
N LYS A 49 1.43 25.53 13.40
CA LYS A 49 1.47 26.84 12.74
C LYS A 49 2.66 27.66 13.25
N VAL A 50 3.28 28.42 12.36
CA VAL A 50 4.39 29.33 12.63
C VAL A 50 3.87 30.76 12.59
N GLN A 51 4.27 31.58 13.56
CA GLN A 51 3.88 32.98 13.61
C GLN A 51 4.85 33.83 12.77
N CYS A 52 4.31 34.65 11.86
CA CYS A 52 5.11 35.66 11.17
C CYS A 52 5.72 36.64 12.20
N PRO A 53 7.03 36.93 12.15
CA PRO A 53 7.68 37.77 13.15
C PRO A 53 7.06 39.17 13.24
N GLY A 54 6.77 39.62 14.46
CA GLY A 54 6.27 40.98 14.70
C GLY A 54 4.79 41.19 14.34
N THR A 55 4.07 40.18 13.85
CA THR A 55 2.63 40.23 13.58
C THR A 55 1.87 39.14 14.34
N HIS A 56 0.54 39.23 14.41
CA HIS A 56 -0.33 38.18 14.94
C HIS A 56 -0.77 37.17 13.85
N HIS A 57 -0.13 37.19 12.67
CA HIS A 57 -0.46 36.29 11.57
C HIS A 57 0.21 34.93 11.75
N CYS A 58 -0.58 33.84 11.71
CA CYS A 58 -0.09 32.46 11.84
C CYS A 58 -0.24 31.73 10.50
N ILE A 59 0.89 31.41 9.87
CA ILE A 59 0.95 30.58 8.67
C ILE A 59 1.15 29.10 9.05
N PRO A 60 0.63 28.12 8.31
CA PRO A 60 0.99 26.72 8.44
C PRO A 60 2.48 26.48 8.15
N HIS A 61 3.06 25.41 8.71
CA HIS A 61 4.47 25.07 8.47
C HIS A 61 4.81 24.74 6.99
N TRP A 62 3.81 24.49 6.14
CA TRP A 62 4.02 24.22 4.72
C TRP A 62 4.03 25.49 3.85
N GLU A 63 3.55 26.63 4.37
CA GLU A 63 3.69 27.99 3.77
C GLU A 63 5.04 28.62 4.18
N LEU A 64 5.96 27.82 4.75
CA LEU A 64 7.32 28.25 5.07
C LEU A 64 8.23 27.72 3.96
N CYS A 65 8.89 28.62 3.22
CA CYS A 65 9.79 28.28 2.11
C CYS A 65 9.11 27.56 0.94
N ASP A 66 7.86 27.92 0.60
CA ASP A 66 7.09 27.36 -0.51
C ASP A 66 7.09 28.25 -1.78
N ARG A 67 7.87 29.35 -1.75
CA ARG A 67 8.02 30.37 -2.81
C ARG A 67 6.82 31.29 -2.98
N HIS A 68 5.87 31.28 -2.05
CA HIS A 68 4.79 32.25 -1.97
C HIS A 68 5.06 33.23 -0.84
N GLN A 69 4.55 34.45 -0.98
CA GLN A 69 4.69 35.47 0.07
C GLN A 69 3.40 35.45 0.90
N ASP A 70 3.41 34.66 1.95
CA ASP A 70 2.28 34.46 2.86
C ASP A 70 2.44 35.33 4.13
N CYS A 71 3.67 35.66 4.54
CA CYS A 71 3.88 36.76 5.50
C CYS A 71 3.95 38.13 4.79
N GLU A 72 3.35 39.17 5.41
CA GLU A 72 3.32 40.55 4.84
C GLU A 72 4.71 41.11 4.51
N ASP A 73 5.74 40.70 5.25
CA ASP A 73 7.13 41.09 5.08
C ASP A 73 7.97 40.07 4.28
N GLY A 74 7.37 38.94 3.87
CA GLY A 74 8.05 37.87 3.13
C GLY A 74 9.06 37.08 3.96
N TRP A 75 8.96 37.15 5.28
CA TRP A 75 9.86 36.47 6.21
C TRP A 75 9.83 34.94 6.07
N ASP A 76 8.67 34.40 5.75
CA ASP A 76 8.43 32.99 5.42
C ASP A 76 9.33 32.47 4.29
N GLU A 77 9.82 33.36 3.43
CA GLU A 77 10.74 33.06 2.33
C GLU A 77 12.19 33.53 2.59
N GLU A 78 12.46 34.13 3.75
CA GLU A 78 13.76 34.72 4.08
C GLU A 78 14.61 33.78 4.96
N GLY A 79 15.77 33.35 4.46
CA GLY A 79 16.73 32.56 5.25
C GLY A 79 16.47 31.05 5.31
N CYS A 80 15.74 30.50 4.33
CA CYS A 80 15.49 29.06 4.21
C CYS A 80 16.80 28.23 4.12
N PRO A 81 16.96 27.17 4.94
CA PRO A 81 18.14 26.31 4.90
C PRO A 81 18.27 25.54 3.57
N GLN A 82 19.51 25.39 3.10
CA GLN A 82 19.85 24.63 1.90
C GLN A 82 19.58 23.13 2.11
N HIS A 83 18.38 22.65 1.80
CA HIS A 83 18.08 21.22 1.79
C HIS A 83 18.29 20.63 0.38
N PRO A 84 19.12 19.58 0.23
CA PRO A 84 19.08 18.74 -0.96
C PRO A 84 17.73 18.01 -1.04
N CYS A 85 17.24 17.74 -2.25
CA CYS A 85 15.95 17.10 -2.52
C CYS A 85 15.78 15.77 -1.74
N LEU A 86 14.52 15.35 -1.52
CA LEU A 86 14.19 14.14 -0.76
C LEU A 86 14.79 12.87 -1.42
N PRO A 87 15.03 11.78 -0.67
CA PRO A 87 15.46 10.51 -1.25
C PRO A 87 14.48 10.03 -2.33
N GLY A 88 14.99 9.82 -3.55
CA GLY A 88 14.17 9.52 -4.74
C GLY A 88 13.89 10.71 -5.66
N GLN A 89 14.34 11.91 -5.29
CA GLN A 89 14.25 13.12 -6.11
C GLN A 89 15.63 13.57 -6.61
N TRP A 90 15.66 14.21 -7.78
CA TRP A 90 16.84 14.80 -8.40
C TRP A 90 16.72 16.33 -8.47
N GLN A 91 17.81 17.03 -8.17
CA GLN A 91 17.84 18.48 -8.09
C GLN A 91 18.28 19.11 -9.42
N CYS A 92 17.38 19.86 -10.05
CA CYS A 92 17.64 20.70 -11.21
C CYS A 92 18.65 21.82 -10.92
N ARG A 93 19.20 22.46 -11.96
CA ARG A 93 20.16 23.57 -11.82
C ARG A 93 19.51 24.82 -11.21
N ASN A 94 18.25 25.10 -11.56
CA ASN A 94 17.40 26.10 -10.91
C ASN A 94 16.87 25.68 -9.53
N ARG A 95 17.35 24.57 -8.97
CA ARG A 95 17.00 24.01 -7.65
C ARG A 95 15.56 23.55 -7.50
N VAL A 96 14.85 23.32 -8.61
CA VAL A 96 13.60 22.55 -8.62
C VAL A 96 13.92 21.07 -8.34
N CYS A 97 13.09 20.38 -7.57
CA CYS A 97 13.23 18.96 -7.29
C CYS A 97 12.24 18.20 -8.15
N ILE A 98 12.75 17.39 -9.06
CA ILE A 98 11.96 16.46 -9.88
C ILE A 98 12.16 15.04 -9.36
N MET A 99 11.32 14.08 -9.76
CA MET A 99 11.57 12.68 -9.43
C MET A 99 12.85 12.20 -10.13
N ALA A 100 13.63 11.31 -9.50
CA ALA A 100 14.88 10.83 -10.09
C ALA A 100 14.68 10.08 -11.42
N GLU A 101 13.49 9.53 -11.63
CA GLU A 101 13.01 8.91 -12.87
C GLU A 101 12.69 9.91 -14.00
N TRP A 102 12.58 11.21 -13.69
CA TRP A 102 12.30 12.27 -14.68
C TRP A 102 13.57 12.93 -15.20
N LYS A 103 14.73 12.54 -14.68
CA LYS A 103 16.00 12.96 -15.24
C LYS A 103 16.27 12.18 -16.54
N CYS A 104 16.52 12.88 -17.65
CA CYS A 104 16.81 12.28 -18.97
C CYS A 104 15.62 11.52 -19.58
N ASN A 105 14.39 12.03 -19.39
CA ASN A 105 13.18 11.43 -19.95
C ASN A 105 12.72 12.11 -21.26
N GLY A 106 13.48 13.09 -21.76
CA GLY A 106 13.17 13.87 -22.97
C GLY A 106 12.16 15.00 -22.76
N ILE A 107 11.79 15.30 -21.52
CA ILE A 107 10.83 16.36 -21.14
C ILE A 107 11.57 17.34 -20.23
N ASP A 108 11.38 18.65 -20.46
CA ASP A 108 11.90 19.68 -19.56
C ASP A 108 11.00 19.79 -18.32
N ASP A 109 11.20 18.89 -17.37
CA ASP A 109 10.50 18.86 -16.09
C ASP A 109 11.09 19.88 -15.11
N CYS A 110 12.36 20.27 -15.31
CA CYS A 110 13.01 21.34 -14.56
C CYS A 110 12.53 22.75 -14.93
N GLY A 111 12.00 22.95 -16.14
CA GLY A 111 11.68 24.27 -16.73
C GLY A 111 12.90 25.10 -17.14
N ASP A 112 14.11 24.55 -17.00
CA ASP A 112 15.39 25.14 -17.41
C ASP A 112 16.29 24.15 -18.18
N SER A 113 15.69 23.04 -18.65
CA SER A 113 16.27 21.90 -19.38
C SER A 113 17.48 21.25 -18.71
N SER A 114 17.66 21.43 -17.40
CA SER A 114 18.84 20.95 -16.70
C SER A 114 18.85 19.45 -16.44
N ASP A 115 17.67 18.85 -16.37
CA ASP A 115 17.42 17.41 -16.38
C ASP A 115 17.87 16.74 -17.68
N GLU A 116 17.84 17.48 -18.79
CA GLU A 116 18.11 16.96 -20.14
C GLU A 116 19.50 17.35 -20.70
N ASP A 117 20.26 18.20 -20.00
CA ASP A 117 21.50 18.81 -20.50
C ASP A 117 22.72 17.84 -20.52
N VAL A 118 22.77 16.81 -19.65
CA VAL A 118 23.93 15.89 -19.51
C VAL A 118 23.51 14.48 -19.06
N CYS A 119 23.32 13.58 -20.02
CA CYS A 119 22.90 12.18 -19.80
C CYS A 119 23.99 11.16 -20.22
N ALA A 120 24.66 10.50 -19.26
CA ALA A 120 25.53 9.33 -19.50
C ALA A 120 25.88 8.54 -18.21
N PRO A 121 26.01 7.19 -18.23
CA PRO A 121 25.26 6.18 -19.00
C PRO A 121 24.00 5.68 -18.22
N CYS A 122 23.07 5.03 -18.92
CA CYS A 122 21.79 4.55 -18.37
C CYS A 122 21.96 3.56 -17.20
N PRO A 123 21.03 3.52 -16.23
CA PRO A 123 21.02 2.54 -15.15
C PRO A 123 20.97 1.08 -15.66
N PRO A 124 21.38 0.07 -14.86
CA PRO A 124 21.28 -1.34 -15.23
C PRO A 124 19.83 -1.74 -15.56
N GLY A 125 19.63 -2.46 -16.68
CA GLY A 125 18.30 -2.87 -17.15
C GLY A 125 17.60 -1.88 -18.09
N MET A 126 18.28 -0.80 -18.48
CA MET A 126 17.79 0.17 -19.46
C MET A 126 18.71 0.24 -20.68
N ALA A 127 18.10 0.21 -21.88
CA ALA A 127 18.74 0.42 -23.16
C ALA A 127 18.67 1.90 -23.57
N ARG A 128 19.67 2.39 -24.29
CA ARG A 128 19.77 3.80 -24.71
C ARG A 128 19.39 3.96 -26.19
N CYS A 129 18.41 4.80 -26.46
CA CYS A 129 18.07 5.30 -27.81
C CYS A 129 19.20 6.20 -28.37
N ASP A 130 19.28 6.39 -29.68
CA ASP A 130 20.37 7.19 -30.28
C ASP A 130 20.29 8.68 -29.92
N GLU A 131 19.09 9.22 -29.66
CA GLU A 131 18.89 10.58 -29.14
C GLU A 131 19.14 10.72 -27.61
N GLY A 132 19.57 9.65 -26.93
CA GLY A 132 20.02 9.69 -25.54
C GLY A 132 18.95 9.37 -24.49
N LYS A 133 17.71 9.07 -24.92
CA LYS A 133 16.61 8.55 -24.08
C LYS A 133 16.96 7.14 -23.57
N CYS A 134 16.68 6.86 -22.30
CA CYS A 134 16.83 5.50 -21.73
C CYS A 134 15.44 4.84 -21.65
N ILE A 135 15.26 3.72 -22.34
CA ILE A 135 14.07 2.86 -22.25
C ILE A 135 14.42 1.56 -21.51
N LEU A 136 13.44 0.82 -21.01
CA LEU A 136 13.71 -0.51 -20.45
C LEU A 136 14.27 -1.43 -21.55
N GLU A 137 15.23 -2.29 -21.21
CA GLU A 137 15.81 -3.24 -22.18
C GLU A 137 14.75 -4.19 -22.79
N SER A 138 13.66 -4.43 -22.05
CA SER A 138 12.48 -5.18 -22.51
C SER A 138 11.63 -4.46 -23.58
N LEU A 139 11.89 -3.17 -23.82
CA LEU A 139 11.21 -2.36 -24.82
C LEU A 139 12.02 -2.23 -26.12
N MET A 140 13.21 -2.83 -26.20
CA MET A 140 13.89 -2.98 -27.48
C MET A 140 13.28 -4.15 -28.26
N CYS A 141 13.00 -3.93 -29.55
CA CYS A 141 12.46 -4.94 -30.44
C CYS A 141 11.12 -5.56 -29.97
N ASN A 142 10.18 -4.76 -29.45
CA ASN A 142 8.83 -5.15 -29.04
C ASN A 142 7.73 -4.81 -30.08
N ASP A 143 8.09 -4.40 -31.30
CA ASP A 143 7.19 -3.93 -32.38
C ASP A 143 6.46 -2.60 -32.08
N GLU A 144 6.85 -1.87 -31.02
CA GLU A 144 6.36 -0.52 -30.70
C GLU A 144 7.52 0.50 -30.71
N ASP A 145 7.26 1.70 -31.25
CA ASP A 145 8.25 2.80 -31.27
C ASP A 145 8.23 3.52 -29.91
N ASP A 146 8.98 2.97 -28.96
CA ASP A 146 9.18 3.52 -27.62
C ASP A 146 10.29 4.59 -27.60
N CYS A 147 11.24 4.57 -28.54
CA CYS A 147 12.28 5.59 -28.65
C CYS A 147 11.84 6.89 -29.36
N LEU A 148 10.64 6.92 -29.99
CA LEU A 148 10.08 8.04 -30.78
C LEU A 148 10.85 8.40 -32.06
N ASP A 149 12.12 7.96 -32.15
CA ASP A 149 12.97 8.00 -33.34
C ASP A 149 13.05 6.62 -34.04
N GLY A 150 12.37 5.60 -33.51
CA GLY A 150 12.36 4.22 -34.00
C GLY A 150 13.67 3.46 -33.86
N THR A 151 14.61 3.94 -33.02
CA THR A 151 15.94 3.33 -32.87
C THR A 151 15.96 2.07 -32.01
N ASP A 152 14.91 1.84 -31.24
CA ASP A 152 14.57 0.60 -30.55
C ASP A 152 14.01 -0.48 -31.47
N GLU A 153 13.52 -0.12 -32.67
CA GLU A 153 12.97 -1.02 -33.68
C GLU A 153 13.78 -1.05 -35.00
N PRO A 154 15.12 -1.25 -34.97
CA PRO A 154 15.89 -1.33 -36.19
C PRO A 154 15.52 -2.58 -36.97
N SER A 155 15.65 -2.51 -38.30
CA SER A 155 15.39 -3.66 -39.21
C SER A 155 16.25 -4.91 -38.94
N THR A 156 17.21 -4.84 -38.00
CA THR A 156 18.02 -5.95 -37.48
C THR A 156 17.38 -6.72 -36.32
N CYS A 157 16.27 -6.26 -35.72
CA CYS A 157 15.53 -7.00 -34.67
C CYS A 157 15.03 -8.38 -35.14
N GLY A 158 14.92 -8.59 -36.46
CA GLY A 158 14.43 -9.81 -37.10
C GLY A 158 15.33 -11.06 -37.01
N GLU A 159 16.45 -11.03 -36.29
CA GLU A 159 17.26 -12.24 -36.02
C GLU A 159 17.16 -12.76 -34.58
N LEU A 160 16.38 -12.11 -33.70
CA LEU A 160 16.21 -12.50 -32.28
C LEU A 160 14.80 -12.97 -31.90
N HIS A 161 13.81 -12.90 -32.80
CA HIS A 161 12.44 -13.39 -32.57
C HIS A 161 12.18 -14.79 -33.15
N ALA A 162 12.91 -15.79 -32.65
CA ALA A 162 12.59 -17.21 -32.88
C ALA A 162 12.49 -18.02 -31.56
N ALA A 163 12.27 -17.34 -30.43
CA ALA A 163 12.09 -17.97 -29.12
C ALA A 163 10.96 -17.32 -28.31
N ALA A 164 9.79 -17.15 -28.92
CA ALA A 164 8.53 -16.97 -28.18
C ALA A 164 7.37 -17.37 -29.10
N GLY A 165 6.77 -18.52 -28.86
CA GLY A 165 5.68 -19.03 -29.67
C GLY A 165 4.42 -18.16 -29.53
N HIS A 166 3.87 -17.69 -30.66
CA HIS A 166 2.60 -18.21 -31.20
C HIS A 166 2.23 -17.58 -32.56
N LYS A 167 2.09 -18.47 -33.55
CA LYS A 167 1.40 -18.36 -34.86
C LYS A 167 1.99 -17.39 -35.91
N ALA A 168 3.04 -17.86 -36.58
CA ALA A 168 3.39 -17.41 -37.93
C ALA A 168 2.30 -17.83 -38.95
N VAL A 169 1.79 -16.84 -39.68
CA VAL A 169 1.07 -17.03 -40.95
C VAL A 169 2.11 -17.48 -41.99
N LEU A 170 1.89 -18.63 -42.62
CA LEU A 170 2.76 -19.15 -43.68
C LEU A 170 2.79 -18.19 -44.88
N PRO A 171 3.97 -18.00 -45.49
CA PRO A 171 4.02 -18.01 -46.94
C PRO A 171 4.97 -19.08 -47.48
N HIS A 172 4.44 -19.77 -48.47
CA HIS A 172 5.09 -20.62 -49.48
C HIS A 172 6.61 -20.48 -49.64
N VAL A 173 7.35 -21.57 -49.41
CA VAL A 173 8.62 -21.82 -50.12
C VAL A 173 8.75 -23.29 -50.52
N THR A 174 9.14 -23.47 -51.77
CA THR A 174 9.41 -24.68 -52.56
C THR A 174 10.59 -25.54 -52.04
N PRO A 175 10.71 -26.82 -52.44
CA PRO A 175 11.66 -27.76 -51.84
C PRO A 175 13.07 -27.69 -52.45
N PRO A 176 14.12 -28.07 -51.71
CA PRO A 176 15.35 -28.57 -52.30
C PRO A 176 15.65 -30.04 -51.97
N THR A 177 16.42 -30.63 -52.87
CA THR A 177 16.89 -32.02 -53.01
C THR A 177 18.00 -32.43 -52.01
N PRO A 178 18.28 -33.74 -51.84
CA PRO A 178 19.08 -34.28 -50.73
C PRO A 178 20.53 -34.57 -51.14
N HIS A 179 21.51 -34.47 -50.22
CA HIS A 179 22.74 -35.28 -50.17
C HIS A 179 23.61 -34.90 -48.96
N ASN A 180 23.69 -35.77 -47.95
CA ASN A 180 24.91 -36.53 -47.56
C ASN A 180 24.89 -36.98 -46.10
N CYS A 181 25.27 -38.25 -45.92
CA CYS A 181 25.26 -39.03 -44.70
C CYS A 181 26.60 -38.99 -43.93
N LEU A 182 26.54 -39.44 -42.66
CA LEU A 182 27.43 -40.38 -41.92
C LEU A 182 27.73 -39.89 -40.48
N PRO A 183 28.16 -40.75 -39.51
CA PRO A 183 27.67 -42.07 -39.11
C PRO A 183 27.49 -42.22 -37.57
N ALA A 184 26.84 -43.32 -37.17
CA ALA A 184 26.37 -43.69 -35.83
C ALA A 184 27.46 -43.91 -34.76
N TYR A 185 27.17 -43.61 -33.48
CA TYR A 185 27.34 -44.50 -32.32
C TYR A 185 26.66 -43.89 -31.07
N PHE A 186 25.93 -44.73 -30.32
CA PHE A 186 25.21 -44.51 -29.05
C PHE A 186 23.80 -43.90 -29.10
N CYS A 187 22.84 -44.82 -29.25
CA CYS A 187 21.42 -44.65 -29.02
C CYS A 187 21.03 -45.53 -27.83
N GLN A 188 20.51 -44.97 -26.73
CA GLN A 188 19.77 -45.69 -25.68
C GLN A 188 18.78 -44.73 -24.99
N VAL A 189 17.63 -44.48 -25.64
CA VAL A 189 16.24 -44.64 -25.16
C VAL A 189 15.35 -44.21 -26.33
N CYS A 190 14.59 -45.14 -26.91
CA CYS A 190 13.62 -44.85 -27.98
C CYS A 190 12.20 -45.05 -27.46
N SER A 191 11.32 -44.06 -27.65
CA SER A 191 9.86 -44.24 -27.58
C SER A 191 9.25 -43.91 -28.95
N ALA A 192 8.38 -44.80 -29.43
CA ALA A 192 7.84 -44.81 -30.78
C ALA A 192 6.66 -43.83 -30.95
N HIS A 193 6.62 -43.12 -32.08
CA HIS A 193 5.42 -42.42 -32.55
C HIS A 193 4.86 -43.12 -33.79
N VAL A 194 3.54 -43.29 -33.84
CA VAL A 194 2.78 -43.78 -35.00
C VAL A 194 1.95 -42.62 -35.54
N ASP A 195 2.12 -42.30 -36.83
CA ASP A 195 1.22 -41.40 -37.56
C ASP A 195 0.23 -42.22 -38.41
N ILE A 196 -1.05 -41.84 -38.40
CA ILE A 196 -2.20 -42.66 -38.87
C ILE A 196 -2.61 -42.30 -40.31
N ARG A 197 -1.72 -41.78 -41.18
CA ARG A 197 -2.09 -41.54 -42.60
C ARG A 197 -1.15 -42.02 -43.69
N SER A 198 0.00 -42.59 -43.36
CA SER A 198 0.82 -43.38 -44.30
C SER A 198 1.72 -44.29 -43.48
N GLY A 199 1.44 -45.60 -43.47
CA GLY A 199 2.03 -46.56 -42.54
C GLY A 199 3.51 -46.89 -42.76
N ASP A 200 4.40 -45.91 -42.69
CA ASP A 200 5.86 -46.09 -42.69
C ASP A 200 6.50 -45.49 -41.43
N LEU A 201 7.46 -46.22 -40.84
CA LEU A 201 8.22 -45.87 -39.63
C LEU A 201 9.56 -45.22 -39.98
N TYR A 202 9.87 -44.06 -39.39
CA TYR A 202 11.20 -43.44 -39.47
C TYR A 202 11.73 -43.03 -38.08
N TRP A 203 13.04 -43.18 -37.88
CA TRP A 203 13.76 -42.81 -36.66
C TRP A 203 14.58 -41.54 -36.91
N LEU A 204 14.31 -40.45 -36.18
CA LEU A 204 15.14 -39.23 -36.19
C LEU A 204 15.93 -39.15 -34.88
N ALA A 205 17.23 -38.88 -34.97
CA ALA A 205 18.12 -38.61 -33.85
C ALA A 205 18.32 -37.09 -33.71
N PHE A 206 18.12 -36.52 -32.52
CA PHE A 206 18.40 -35.11 -32.24
C PHE A 206 19.85 -34.92 -31.73
N PRO A 207 20.55 -33.85 -32.14
CA PRO A 207 21.84 -33.47 -31.57
C PRO A 207 21.65 -32.75 -30.22
N HIS A 208 22.59 -32.97 -29.29
CA HIS A 208 22.61 -32.30 -27.97
C HIS A 208 22.59 -30.77 -28.12
N LEU A 209 21.57 -30.13 -27.55
CA LEU A 209 21.47 -28.68 -27.40
C LEU A 209 22.60 -28.18 -26.49
N SER A 210 23.43 -27.26 -26.99
CA SER A 210 24.46 -26.57 -26.20
C SER A 210 23.95 -25.19 -25.81
N CYS A 211 23.69 -24.99 -24.51
CA CYS A 211 23.16 -23.73 -23.99
C CYS A 211 24.26 -22.69 -23.70
N PRO A 212 23.96 -21.38 -23.77
CA PRO A 212 24.81 -20.29 -23.29
C PRO A 212 25.15 -20.43 -21.79
N ARG A 213 26.24 -19.78 -21.32
CA ARG A 213 26.74 -19.92 -19.93
C ARG A 213 25.74 -19.56 -18.81
N THR A 214 24.66 -18.86 -19.12
CA THR A 214 23.63 -18.42 -18.16
C THR A 214 22.35 -19.27 -18.21
N HIS A 215 22.32 -20.30 -19.05
CA HIS A 215 21.15 -21.15 -19.26
C HIS A 215 21.50 -22.62 -19.06
N VAL A 216 20.57 -23.37 -18.44
CA VAL A 216 20.70 -24.79 -18.16
C VAL A 216 19.82 -25.58 -19.14
N PRO A 217 20.34 -26.62 -19.80
CA PRO A 217 19.51 -27.47 -20.67
C PRO A 217 18.53 -28.28 -19.83
N CYS A 218 17.26 -28.30 -20.24
CA CYS A 218 16.27 -29.23 -19.70
C CYS A 218 16.71 -30.67 -19.97
N ARG A 219 16.26 -31.61 -19.12
CA ARG A 219 16.74 -33.01 -19.15
C ARG A 219 16.43 -33.72 -20.47
N ASP A 220 15.35 -33.35 -21.15
CA ASP A 220 15.01 -33.85 -22.48
C ASP A 220 15.87 -33.26 -23.62
N GLY A 221 16.67 -32.23 -23.32
CA GLY A 221 17.57 -31.56 -24.25
C GLY A 221 16.87 -30.75 -25.34
N THR A 222 15.59 -30.40 -25.14
CA THR A 222 14.77 -29.71 -26.16
C THR A 222 14.79 -28.19 -26.01
N GLU A 223 15.02 -27.68 -24.79
CA GLU A 223 15.04 -26.25 -24.47
C GLU A 223 16.09 -25.92 -23.39
N CYS A 224 16.45 -24.64 -23.31
CA CYS A 224 17.38 -24.10 -22.31
C CYS A 224 16.61 -23.10 -21.45
N VAL A 225 16.53 -23.34 -20.15
CA VAL A 225 15.95 -22.41 -19.18
C VAL A 225 17.03 -21.52 -18.57
N ALA A 226 16.70 -20.25 -18.29
CA ALA A 226 17.64 -19.37 -17.59
C ALA A 226 17.91 -19.92 -16.18
N GLN A 227 19.10 -19.71 -15.66
CA GLN A 227 19.51 -20.27 -14.36
C GLN A 227 18.64 -19.79 -13.18
N GLU A 228 17.93 -18.67 -13.34
CA GLU A 228 16.93 -18.14 -12.39
C GLU A 228 15.59 -18.87 -12.39
N TYR A 229 15.26 -19.57 -13.48
CA TYR A 229 14.04 -20.39 -13.66
C TYR A 229 14.33 -21.88 -13.41
N VAL A 230 15.30 -22.15 -12.54
CA VAL A 230 15.61 -23.49 -12.06
C VAL A 230 15.36 -23.48 -10.57
N CYS A 231 14.40 -24.27 -10.11
CA CYS A 231 14.02 -24.38 -8.70
C CYS A 231 13.36 -23.13 -8.12
N ASP A 232 12.60 -22.40 -8.94
CA ASP A 232 11.83 -21.23 -8.52
C ASP A 232 10.37 -21.57 -8.14
N GLY A 233 10.00 -22.85 -8.28
CA GLY A 233 8.68 -23.37 -7.94
C GLY A 233 7.66 -23.26 -9.06
N GLU A 234 8.04 -22.73 -10.23
CA GLU A 234 7.26 -22.78 -11.47
C GLU A 234 7.83 -23.85 -12.42
N LYS A 235 7.02 -24.29 -13.39
CA LYS A 235 7.44 -25.34 -14.35
C LYS A 235 7.77 -24.66 -15.67
N ASP A 236 9.04 -24.31 -15.84
CA ASP A 236 9.62 -23.61 -16.98
C ASP A 236 10.21 -24.57 -18.03
N CYS A 237 10.68 -25.76 -17.62
CA CYS A 237 10.88 -26.86 -18.57
C CYS A 237 9.55 -27.57 -18.84
N ALA A 238 9.26 -27.87 -20.11
CA ALA A 238 8.10 -28.65 -20.55
C ALA A 238 8.04 -30.05 -19.89
N ASP A 239 9.20 -30.64 -19.58
CA ASP A 239 9.32 -31.90 -18.85
C ASP A 239 9.33 -31.74 -17.31
N GLY A 240 9.50 -30.53 -16.80
CA GLY A 240 9.54 -30.18 -15.38
C GLY A 240 10.86 -30.54 -14.70
N SER A 241 11.94 -30.71 -15.48
CA SER A 241 13.25 -31.09 -14.97
C SER A 241 14.02 -29.98 -14.25
N ASP A 242 13.67 -28.73 -14.52
CA ASP A 242 14.03 -27.53 -13.78
C ASP A 242 13.64 -27.61 -12.29
N GLU A 243 12.50 -28.22 -11.99
CA GLU A 243 12.01 -28.38 -10.61
C GLU A 243 12.34 -29.75 -9.98
N GLU A 244 12.85 -30.69 -10.77
CA GLU A 244 13.01 -32.09 -10.37
C GLU A 244 14.42 -32.41 -9.83
N ARG A 245 15.05 -31.53 -9.03
CA ARG A 245 16.20 -31.85 -8.16
C ARG A 245 16.66 -30.74 -7.22
N CYS A 246 15.75 -29.87 -6.78
CA CYS A 246 16.07 -28.66 -6.03
C CYS A 246 16.68 -28.89 -4.64
N ALA A 247 16.54 -30.10 -4.10
CA ALA A 247 17.22 -30.51 -2.86
C ALA A 247 18.76 -30.56 -2.96
N GLN A 248 19.35 -30.35 -4.15
CA GLN A 248 20.81 -30.33 -4.36
C GLN A 248 21.34 -29.01 -4.96
N LEU A 249 20.49 -28.01 -5.17
CA LEU A 249 20.86 -26.70 -5.75
C LEU A 249 20.61 -25.52 -4.79
N CYS A 250 20.11 -25.76 -3.58
CA CYS A 250 20.17 -24.80 -2.47
C CYS A 250 21.62 -24.68 -1.95
N ASP A 251 22.53 -24.18 -2.77
CA ASP A 251 23.85 -23.68 -2.38
C ASP A 251 24.45 -22.89 -3.55
N THR A 252 23.86 -21.73 -3.86
CA THR A 252 24.68 -20.57 -4.20
C THR A 252 24.35 -19.44 -3.24
N PRO A 253 25.36 -18.73 -2.75
CA PRO A 253 25.24 -17.92 -1.56
C PRO A 253 24.52 -16.63 -1.97
N GLY A 254 23.27 -16.49 -1.52
CA GLY A 254 22.84 -15.18 -1.07
C GLY A 254 23.90 -14.66 -0.12
N GLU A 255 24.20 -13.36 -0.18
CA GLU A 255 25.05 -12.73 0.83
C GLU A 255 24.63 -13.29 2.20
N PRO A 256 25.56 -13.94 2.93
CA PRO A 256 25.22 -14.55 4.21
C PRO A 256 24.59 -13.46 5.05
N ALA A 257 23.39 -13.74 5.58
CA ALA A 257 22.70 -12.81 6.46
C ALA A 257 23.71 -12.30 7.49
N PRO A 258 23.84 -10.97 7.69
CA PRO A 258 24.80 -10.44 8.63
C PRO A 258 24.55 -11.09 10.00
N CYS A 259 25.62 -11.67 10.57
CA CYS A 259 25.53 -12.39 11.83
C CYS A 259 24.94 -11.51 12.94
N GLN A 260 24.18 -12.11 13.84
CA GLN A 260 23.55 -11.35 14.92
C GLN A 260 24.59 -10.74 15.86
N SER A 261 24.16 -9.81 16.70
CA SER A 261 25.00 -9.09 17.67
C SER A 261 25.68 -9.96 18.73
N HIS A 262 25.32 -11.25 18.82
CA HIS A 262 25.93 -12.28 19.67
C HIS A 262 26.72 -13.33 18.87
N GLU A 263 26.89 -13.13 17.56
CA GLU A 263 27.45 -14.11 16.64
C GLU A 263 28.63 -13.53 15.83
N TYR A 264 29.71 -14.30 15.75
CA TYR A 264 30.91 -13.97 15.00
C TYR A 264 30.84 -14.49 13.56
N PRO A 265 31.11 -13.65 12.56
CA PRO A 265 31.14 -14.07 11.17
C PRO A 265 32.44 -14.83 10.84
N CYS A 266 32.32 -16.11 10.53
CA CYS A 266 33.41 -16.89 9.93
C CYS A 266 33.62 -16.46 8.46
N GLY A 267 34.83 -16.60 7.92
CA GLY A 267 35.22 -16.13 6.59
C GLY A 267 34.52 -16.79 5.38
N LEU A 268 33.67 -17.80 5.62
CA LEU A 268 32.81 -18.46 4.62
C LEU A 268 31.31 -18.19 4.84
N GLY A 269 30.95 -17.16 5.63
CA GLY A 269 29.55 -16.74 5.82
C GLY A 269 28.76 -17.51 6.89
N ALA A 270 29.42 -18.38 7.66
CA ALA A 270 28.82 -19.03 8.81
C ALA A 270 28.87 -18.12 10.05
N CYS A 271 27.82 -18.13 10.87
CA CYS A 271 27.75 -17.37 12.11
C CYS A 271 28.00 -18.32 13.31
N LEU A 272 29.00 -17.98 14.12
CA LEU A 272 29.39 -18.75 15.30
C LEU A 272 29.00 -18.00 16.57
N ASN A 273 28.51 -18.68 17.61
CA ASN A 273 28.23 -18.00 18.88
C ASN A 273 29.51 -17.35 19.44
N ALA A 274 29.41 -16.11 19.92
CA ALA A 274 30.55 -15.37 20.46
C ALA A 274 31.30 -16.09 21.59
N SER A 275 30.66 -17.00 22.32
CA SER A 275 31.32 -17.79 23.38
C SER A 275 32.33 -18.82 22.85
N LEU A 276 32.24 -19.19 21.57
CA LEU A 276 33.10 -20.16 20.90
C LEU A 276 34.27 -19.50 20.17
N VAL A 277 34.39 -18.17 20.24
CA VAL A 277 35.48 -17.43 19.61
C VAL A 277 36.68 -17.41 20.56
N CYS A 278 37.87 -17.78 20.06
CA CYS A 278 39.10 -17.84 20.85
C CYS A 278 38.98 -18.77 22.09
N ASP A 279 38.21 -19.86 21.99
CA ASP A 279 38.01 -20.86 23.05
C ASP A 279 39.09 -21.97 23.05
N GLY A 280 40.01 -21.92 22.08
CA GLY A 280 41.09 -22.87 21.88
C GLY A 280 40.71 -24.07 21.01
N ARG A 281 39.55 -24.04 20.35
CA ARG A 281 39.08 -25.04 19.39
C ARG A 281 38.78 -24.36 18.06
N GLN A 282 39.00 -25.10 16.98
CA GLN A 282 38.68 -24.61 15.64
C GLN A 282 37.23 -24.96 15.33
N ASP A 283 36.32 -24.03 15.57
CA ASP A 283 34.89 -24.15 15.30
C ASP A 283 34.49 -23.53 13.95
N CYS A 284 35.18 -22.47 13.51
CA CYS A 284 35.08 -22.02 12.12
C CYS A 284 35.84 -22.97 11.18
N THR A 285 35.25 -23.30 10.03
CA THR A 285 35.86 -24.19 9.01
C THR A 285 37.17 -23.67 8.44
N ASP A 286 37.35 -22.35 8.44
CA ASP A 286 38.58 -21.66 8.02
C ASP A 286 39.55 -21.36 9.20
N GLY A 287 39.14 -21.66 10.43
CA GLY A 287 39.85 -21.33 11.66
C GLY A 287 39.99 -19.83 11.92
N SER A 288 39.08 -19.02 11.38
CA SER A 288 39.09 -17.57 11.57
C SER A 288 38.74 -17.14 13.00
N ASP A 289 38.11 -18.00 13.78
CA ASP A 289 37.76 -17.83 15.19
C ASP A 289 38.98 -17.84 16.14
N GLU A 290 40.02 -18.59 15.81
CA GLU A 290 41.22 -18.75 16.67
C GLU A 290 42.44 -17.96 16.20
N ARG A 291 42.35 -17.32 15.03
CA ARG A 291 43.52 -16.80 14.31
C ARG A 291 43.64 -15.30 14.45
N GLY A 292 44.47 -14.84 15.40
CA GLY A 292 44.74 -13.41 15.57
C GLY A 292 45.16 -13.06 16.99
N ASN A 293 44.68 -11.94 17.50
CA ASN A 293 45.00 -11.42 18.83
C ASN A 293 44.12 -12.01 19.95
N CYS A 294 43.90 -13.34 19.92
CA CYS A 294 43.08 -14.08 20.89
C CYS A 294 43.68 -14.14 22.31
N SER A 295 44.96 -13.78 22.48
CA SER A 295 45.66 -13.87 23.78
C SER A 295 45.38 -12.70 24.72
N VAL A 296 44.65 -11.67 24.27
CA VAL A 296 44.31 -10.50 25.09
C VAL A 296 43.01 -10.79 25.85
N PRO A 297 43.06 -10.94 27.18
CA PRO A 297 41.86 -11.19 27.97
C PRO A 297 40.96 -9.96 27.97
N CYS A 298 39.65 -10.17 28.08
CA CYS A 298 38.73 -9.05 28.19
C CYS A 298 38.94 -8.31 29.53
N GLN A 299 39.34 -7.04 29.42
CA GLN A 299 39.41 -6.09 30.54
C GLN A 299 38.55 -4.84 30.29
N GLN A 300 37.79 -4.82 29.19
CA GLN A 300 36.90 -3.71 28.85
C GLN A 300 35.57 -3.81 29.63
N SER A 301 34.96 -2.66 29.93
CA SER A 301 33.67 -2.58 30.62
C SER A 301 32.52 -2.67 29.62
N CYS A 302 32.16 -3.89 29.22
CA CYS A 302 31.04 -4.13 28.32
C CYS A 302 29.69 -4.11 29.05
N GLY A 303 28.62 -3.72 28.35
CA GLY A 303 27.26 -3.71 28.91
C GLY A 303 26.72 -5.10 29.24
N HIS A 304 26.88 -6.07 28.34
CA HIS A 304 26.41 -7.46 28.53
C HIS A 304 27.57 -8.44 28.59
N LEU A 305 28.06 -8.88 27.43
CA LEU A 305 29.06 -9.94 27.31
C LEU A 305 30.37 -9.39 26.74
N CYS A 306 31.47 -10.00 27.13
CA CYS A 306 32.77 -9.71 26.54
C CYS A 306 33.53 -10.99 26.27
N TYR A 307 33.93 -11.17 25.02
CA TYR A 307 34.72 -12.32 24.59
C TYR A 307 35.99 -11.84 23.86
N PRO A 308 37.11 -12.55 24.03
CA PRO A 308 38.28 -12.34 23.19
C PRO A 308 37.90 -12.62 21.73
N SER A 309 38.47 -11.84 20.80
CA SER A 309 38.29 -12.07 19.38
C SER A 309 39.62 -11.97 18.63
N PRO A 310 39.71 -12.51 17.41
CA PRO A 310 40.89 -12.38 16.54
C PRO A 310 41.37 -10.94 16.34
N GLN A 311 40.47 -9.97 16.46
CA GLN A 311 40.75 -8.54 16.27
C GLN A 311 41.02 -7.80 17.60
N GLY A 312 41.01 -8.51 18.74
CA GLY A 312 41.10 -7.96 20.10
C GLY A 312 39.82 -8.20 20.91
N PRO A 313 39.81 -7.94 22.23
CA PRO A 313 38.61 -8.13 23.05
C PRO A 313 37.47 -7.23 22.56
N ARG A 314 36.28 -7.81 22.39
CA ARG A 314 35.09 -7.13 21.84
C ARG A 314 33.88 -7.39 22.72
N CYS A 315 33.02 -6.37 22.84
CA CYS A 315 31.74 -6.49 23.53
C CYS A 315 30.67 -7.11 22.61
N TRP A 316 29.87 -8.00 23.19
CA TRP A 316 28.77 -8.70 22.54
C TRP A 316 27.48 -8.46 23.32
N CYS A 317 26.36 -8.47 22.63
CA CYS A 317 25.06 -8.20 23.22
C CYS A 317 24.21 -9.46 23.23
N ASP A 318 23.44 -9.68 24.31
CA ASP A 318 22.45 -10.76 24.36
C ASP A 318 21.45 -10.70 23.19
N PRO A 319 20.79 -11.82 22.82
CA PRO A 319 19.74 -11.82 21.80
C PRO A 319 18.68 -10.74 22.08
N GLY A 320 18.24 -10.03 21.03
CA GLY A 320 17.33 -8.89 21.15
C GLY A 320 18.00 -7.54 21.44
N TYR A 321 19.34 -7.48 21.54
CA TYR A 321 20.09 -6.25 21.74
C TYR A 321 21.14 -6.06 20.63
N ARG A 322 21.48 -4.82 20.27
CA ARG A 322 22.57 -4.49 19.34
C ARG A 322 23.63 -3.62 20.00
N LEU A 323 24.86 -3.70 19.48
CA LEU A 323 25.97 -2.92 19.99
C LEU A 323 25.84 -1.45 19.56
N ALA A 324 25.94 -0.52 20.51
CA ALA A 324 25.90 0.91 20.25
C ALA A 324 27.19 1.39 19.54
N GLU A 325 27.16 2.62 19.00
CA GLU A 325 28.31 3.22 18.30
C GLU A 325 29.57 3.35 19.16
N ASP A 326 29.42 3.35 20.48
CA ASP A 326 30.53 3.37 21.45
C ASP A 326 31.30 2.04 21.51
N GLY A 327 30.79 0.99 20.85
CA GLY A 327 31.38 -0.35 20.83
C GLY A 327 31.33 -1.09 22.17
N GLN A 328 30.59 -0.59 23.17
CA GLN A 328 30.59 -1.11 24.55
C GLN A 328 29.19 -1.32 25.12
N SER A 329 28.26 -0.41 24.84
CA SER A 329 26.91 -0.46 25.37
C SER A 329 26.00 -1.30 24.46
N CYS A 330 25.07 -2.03 25.07
CA CYS A 330 24.06 -2.79 24.35
C CYS A 330 22.72 -2.08 24.45
N VAL A 331 22.14 -1.75 23.29
CA VAL A 331 20.83 -1.11 23.20
C VAL A 331 19.81 -2.14 22.74
N ASP A 332 18.64 -2.08 23.36
CA ASP A 332 17.48 -2.90 23.00
C ASP A 332 17.12 -2.67 21.53
N ILE A 333 16.82 -3.75 20.81
CA ILE A 333 16.31 -3.67 19.44
C ILE A 333 14.81 -3.44 19.56
N ASP A 334 14.33 -2.25 19.19
CA ASP A 334 12.89 -2.02 19.16
C ASP A 334 12.28 -2.66 17.91
N GLU A 335 11.86 -3.92 18.02
CA GLU A 335 11.29 -4.70 16.92
C GLU A 335 10.00 -4.05 16.37
N CYS A 336 9.29 -3.30 17.21
CA CYS A 336 8.06 -2.62 16.82
C CYS A 336 8.32 -1.40 15.93
N THR A 337 9.55 -0.88 15.90
CA THR A 337 9.97 0.21 15.01
C THR A 337 10.72 -0.30 13.79
N GLU A 338 11.71 -1.18 13.99
CA GLU A 338 12.54 -1.72 12.90
C GLU A 338 11.78 -2.72 12.02
N TRP A 339 10.91 -3.54 12.62
CA TRP A 339 10.12 -4.56 11.93
C TRP A 339 8.62 -4.30 12.03
N SER A 340 8.21 -3.04 12.23
CA SER A 340 6.85 -2.53 12.49
C SER A 340 5.67 -3.14 11.69
N GLN A 341 5.92 -3.86 10.59
CA GLN A 341 4.91 -4.54 9.78
C GLN A 341 5.09 -6.07 9.65
N ALA A 342 6.24 -6.59 10.06
CA ALA A 342 6.57 -8.02 10.03
C ALA A 342 6.59 -8.65 11.44
N ALA A 343 6.78 -7.86 12.51
CA ALA A 343 6.85 -8.38 13.88
C ALA A 343 5.48 -8.85 14.40
N CYS A 344 4.42 -8.05 14.21
CA CYS A 344 3.07 -8.37 14.65
C CYS A 344 2.04 -7.94 13.59
N SER A 345 0.98 -8.73 13.44
CA SER A 345 -0.12 -8.40 12.51
C SER A 345 -1.00 -7.22 12.95
N GLN A 346 -1.02 -6.90 14.25
CA GLN A 346 -1.81 -5.83 14.85
C GLN A 346 -0.99 -4.99 15.84
N THR A 347 -1.12 -5.25 17.15
CA THR A 347 -0.41 -4.47 18.17
C THR A 347 0.92 -5.12 18.49
N CYS A 348 2.00 -4.33 18.48
CA CYS A 348 3.33 -4.75 18.89
C CYS A 348 3.73 -4.01 20.17
N LEU A 349 4.20 -4.74 21.17
CA LEU A 349 4.71 -4.22 22.43
C LEU A 349 6.17 -4.62 22.59
N ASN A 350 7.07 -3.64 22.46
CA ASN A 350 8.50 -3.83 22.68
C ASN A 350 8.79 -4.02 24.18
N ALA A 351 9.67 -4.95 24.52
CA ALA A 351 10.18 -5.19 25.86
C ALA A 351 11.71 -5.38 25.80
N PRO A 352 12.45 -5.13 26.90
CA PRO A 352 13.90 -5.29 26.85
C PRO A 352 14.33 -6.72 26.47
N GLY A 353 14.93 -6.88 25.28
CA GLY A 353 15.42 -8.13 24.71
C GLY A 353 14.38 -9.00 24.01
N SER A 354 13.13 -8.53 23.84
CA SER A 354 12.07 -9.28 23.17
C SER A 354 10.84 -8.42 22.89
N TYR A 355 9.88 -8.92 22.12
CA TYR A 355 8.60 -8.24 21.92
C TYR A 355 7.43 -9.20 22.12
N SER A 356 6.24 -8.63 22.29
CA SER A 356 5.00 -9.40 22.37
C SER A 356 3.92 -8.77 21.49
N CYS A 357 3.11 -9.61 20.86
CA CYS A 357 2.00 -9.16 20.04
C CYS A 357 0.68 -9.24 20.82
N ASP A 358 -0.18 -8.25 20.62
CA ASP A 358 -1.54 -8.22 21.16
C ASP A 358 -2.56 -7.91 20.05
N CYS A 359 -3.81 -8.30 20.28
CA CYS A 359 -4.88 -8.21 19.29
C CYS A 359 -5.97 -7.22 19.71
N PHE A 360 -6.55 -6.52 18.73
CA PHE A 360 -7.68 -5.64 18.96
C PHE A 360 -8.92 -6.43 19.42
N PRO A 361 -9.86 -5.79 20.14
CA PRO A 361 -11.10 -6.44 20.54
C PRO A 361 -11.84 -7.08 19.36
N GLY A 362 -12.18 -8.36 19.48
CA GLY A 362 -12.79 -9.14 18.40
C GLY A 362 -11.79 -9.99 17.60
N TYR A 363 -10.50 -9.92 17.90
CA TYR A 363 -9.46 -10.78 17.35
C TYR A 363 -8.83 -11.68 18.43
N LEU A 364 -8.29 -12.82 18.02
CA LEU A 364 -7.55 -13.74 18.88
C LEU A 364 -6.17 -14.00 18.25
N LEU A 365 -5.15 -14.01 19.10
CA LEU A 365 -3.78 -14.33 18.72
C LEU A 365 -3.67 -15.82 18.40
N GLU A 366 -3.15 -16.13 17.22
CA GLU A 366 -2.86 -17.50 16.79
C GLU A 366 -1.74 -18.10 17.65
N PRO A 367 -1.59 -19.45 17.65
CA PRO A 367 -0.53 -20.13 18.40
C PRO A 367 0.90 -19.73 18.00
N ASP A 368 1.06 -19.08 16.84
CA ASP A 368 2.33 -18.51 16.38
C ASP A 368 2.78 -17.31 17.22
N GLY A 369 1.89 -16.67 17.98
CA GLY A 369 2.20 -15.50 18.78
C GLY A 369 2.32 -14.18 17.99
N HIS A 370 2.04 -14.19 16.68
CA HIS A 370 2.24 -13.03 15.79
C HIS A 370 0.99 -12.61 15.00
N ILE A 371 0.09 -13.55 14.68
CA ILE A 371 -1.05 -13.32 13.79
C ILE A 371 -2.38 -13.25 14.57
N CYS A 372 -3.14 -12.18 14.36
CA CYS A 372 -4.45 -11.96 14.96
C CYS A 372 -5.56 -12.27 13.95
N LYS A 373 -6.41 -13.25 14.26
CA LYS A 373 -7.56 -13.65 13.44
C LYS A 373 -8.89 -13.25 14.05
N LEU A 374 -9.88 -13.00 13.19
CA LEU A 374 -11.21 -12.55 13.62
C LEU A 374 -11.94 -13.66 14.41
N THR A 375 -12.42 -13.31 15.60
CA THR A 375 -13.26 -14.19 16.44
C THR A 375 -14.73 -14.06 16.07
N GLY A 376 -15.45 -15.18 16.11
CA GLY A 376 -16.86 -15.25 15.73
C GLY A 376 -17.07 -15.98 14.40
N PRO A 377 -18.20 -15.74 13.72
CA PRO A 377 -18.50 -16.42 12.47
C PRO A 377 -17.60 -15.95 11.34
N GLU A 378 -17.71 -16.65 10.23
CA GLU A 378 -16.88 -16.40 9.05
C GLU A 378 -17.11 -14.99 8.47
N PRO A 379 -16.03 -14.23 8.16
CA PRO A 379 -16.17 -12.97 7.48
C PRO A 379 -16.59 -13.22 6.03
N MET A 380 -17.59 -12.45 5.59
CA MET A 380 -18.14 -12.54 4.24
C MET A 380 -17.71 -11.31 3.45
N LEU A 381 -17.41 -11.50 2.17
CA LEU A 381 -17.18 -10.43 1.21
C LEU A 381 -18.45 -10.25 0.38
N LEU A 382 -19.03 -9.05 0.42
CA LEU A 382 -20.16 -8.65 -0.41
C LEU A 382 -19.64 -8.04 -1.71
N VAL A 383 -20.18 -8.48 -2.85
CA VAL A 383 -19.77 -8.01 -4.17
C VAL A 383 -20.99 -7.73 -5.03
N ALA A 384 -21.09 -6.53 -5.58
CA ALA A 384 -22.08 -6.21 -6.61
C ALA A 384 -21.53 -6.59 -7.99
N VAL A 385 -22.25 -7.45 -8.70
CA VAL A 385 -21.92 -7.88 -10.06
C VAL A 385 -23.16 -7.68 -10.92
N GLN A 386 -23.14 -6.65 -11.77
CA GLN A 386 -24.29 -6.24 -12.59
C GLN A 386 -25.61 -6.14 -11.80
N SER A 387 -26.52 -7.10 -12.00
CA SER A 387 -27.86 -7.12 -11.39
C SER A 387 -27.93 -7.95 -10.11
N GLU A 388 -26.81 -8.47 -9.61
CA GLU A 388 -26.74 -9.35 -8.45
C GLU A 388 -25.82 -8.78 -7.37
N VAL A 389 -26.15 -9.06 -6.10
CA VAL A 389 -25.19 -8.92 -4.99
C VAL A 389 -24.92 -10.30 -4.41
N LEU A 390 -23.64 -10.64 -4.41
CA LEU A 390 -23.11 -11.92 -3.98
C LEU A 390 -22.49 -11.77 -2.59
N SER A 391 -22.48 -12.87 -1.85
CA SER A 391 -21.66 -13.05 -0.67
C SER A 391 -20.67 -14.19 -0.91
N TYR A 392 -19.42 -13.96 -0.50
CA TYR A 392 -18.33 -14.91 -0.61
C TYR A 392 -17.72 -15.13 0.77
N GLY A 393 -17.71 -16.36 1.27
CA GLY A 393 -17.07 -16.71 2.53
C GLY A 393 -15.56 -16.71 2.41
N LEU A 394 -14.87 -15.83 3.12
CA LEU A 394 -13.42 -15.65 2.99
C LEU A 394 -12.60 -16.84 3.52
N ARG A 395 -13.18 -17.72 4.33
CA ARG A 395 -12.51 -18.92 4.87
C ARG A 395 -12.94 -20.20 4.18
N SER A 396 -14.23 -20.33 3.88
CA SER A 396 -14.88 -21.50 3.29
C SER A 396 -14.86 -21.49 1.77
N GLY A 397 -14.67 -20.33 1.14
CA GLY A 397 -14.83 -20.15 -0.30
C GLY A 397 -16.28 -20.33 -0.77
N ARG A 398 -17.26 -20.32 0.15
CA ARG A 398 -18.67 -20.54 -0.19
C ARG A 398 -19.26 -19.29 -0.84
N GLU A 399 -19.86 -19.49 -2.00
CA GLU A 399 -20.53 -18.43 -2.77
C GLU A 399 -22.05 -18.53 -2.60
N GLU A 400 -22.70 -17.40 -2.34
CA GLU A 400 -24.15 -17.32 -2.22
C GLU A 400 -24.70 -16.01 -2.80
N VAL A 401 -25.72 -16.11 -3.66
CA VAL A 401 -26.42 -14.94 -4.21
C VAL A 401 -27.40 -14.40 -3.17
N LEU A 402 -27.12 -13.23 -2.60
CA LEU A 402 -27.97 -12.63 -1.56
C LEU A 402 -29.19 -11.92 -2.13
N LEU A 403 -29.02 -11.27 -3.27
CA LEU A 403 -30.12 -10.61 -3.96
C LEU A 403 -29.90 -10.56 -5.47
N THR A 404 -31.01 -10.65 -6.18
CA THR A 404 -31.11 -10.38 -7.61
C THR A 404 -32.03 -9.17 -7.79
N THR A 405 -31.60 -8.25 -8.64
CA THR A 405 -32.38 -7.10 -9.10
C THR A 405 -32.95 -7.40 -10.49
N ASP A 406 -33.74 -6.50 -11.05
CA ASP A 406 -34.21 -6.67 -12.43
C ASP A 406 -33.02 -6.63 -13.39
N LYS A 407 -33.04 -7.43 -14.47
CA LYS A 407 -31.86 -7.64 -15.34
C LYS A 407 -31.26 -6.37 -15.97
N GLU A 408 -32.04 -5.29 -16.04
CA GLU A 408 -31.61 -3.99 -16.56
C GLU A 408 -31.00 -3.07 -15.49
N ARG A 409 -31.06 -3.47 -14.21
CA ARG A 409 -30.60 -2.68 -13.07
C ARG A 409 -29.18 -3.09 -12.70
N VAL A 410 -28.28 -2.12 -12.69
CA VAL A 410 -26.90 -2.31 -12.26
C VAL A 410 -26.76 -1.80 -10.83
N ALA A 411 -26.41 -2.71 -9.92
CA ALA A 411 -25.92 -2.36 -8.60
C ALA A 411 -24.46 -1.90 -8.72
N PHE A 412 -24.22 -0.63 -8.41
CA PHE A 412 -22.92 0.00 -8.62
C PHE A 412 -22.09 0.02 -7.34
N SER A 413 -22.28 0.99 -6.46
CA SER A 413 -21.68 0.99 -5.12
C SER A 413 -22.59 0.26 -4.12
N LEU A 414 -22.02 -0.38 -3.09
CA LEU A 414 -22.75 -1.07 -2.03
C LEU A 414 -22.10 -0.84 -0.66
N ASP A 415 -22.92 -0.84 0.39
CA ASP A 415 -22.44 -0.92 1.78
C ASP A 415 -23.49 -1.60 2.68
N TYR A 416 -23.10 -1.96 3.90
CA TYR A 416 -23.88 -2.81 4.79
C TYR A 416 -24.12 -2.19 6.17
N ASP A 417 -25.37 -2.21 6.60
CA ASP A 417 -25.76 -1.87 7.96
C ASP A 417 -25.75 -3.11 8.86
N LEU A 418 -24.75 -3.16 9.75
CA LEU A 418 -24.55 -4.22 10.75
C LEU A 418 -25.71 -4.33 11.77
N VAL A 419 -26.42 -3.23 12.06
CA VAL A 419 -27.43 -3.17 13.13
C VAL A 419 -28.77 -3.73 12.66
N GLU A 420 -29.29 -3.28 11.52
CA GLU A 420 -30.57 -3.75 10.96
C GLU A 420 -30.40 -4.84 9.89
N ARG A 421 -29.16 -5.25 9.62
CA ARG A 421 -28.81 -6.29 8.64
C ARG A 421 -29.37 -5.97 7.25
N LYS A 422 -29.10 -4.76 6.77
CA LYS A 422 -29.55 -4.25 5.46
C LYS A 422 -28.36 -4.00 4.56
N VAL A 423 -28.48 -4.43 3.31
CA VAL A 423 -27.55 -4.04 2.23
C VAL A 423 -28.15 -2.83 1.53
N PHE A 424 -27.35 -1.79 1.37
CA PHE A 424 -27.65 -0.61 0.57
C PHE A 424 -26.85 -0.66 -0.72
N TRP A 425 -27.43 -0.19 -1.82
CA TRP A 425 -26.71 -0.05 -3.08
C TRP A 425 -27.24 1.10 -3.92
N MET A 426 -26.37 1.62 -4.76
CA MET A 426 -26.72 2.60 -5.78
C MET A 426 -27.24 1.88 -7.03
N ASP A 427 -28.46 2.21 -7.45
CA ASP A 427 -29.07 1.72 -8.69
C ASP A 427 -28.96 2.79 -9.78
N LEU A 428 -28.09 2.55 -10.76
CA LEU A 428 -27.82 3.50 -11.84
C LEU A 428 -28.98 3.65 -12.84
N ALA A 429 -29.81 2.62 -12.99
CA ALA A 429 -30.92 2.67 -13.97
C ALA A 429 -32.08 3.54 -13.47
N THR A 430 -32.26 3.60 -12.15
CA THR A 430 -33.35 4.38 -11.52
C THR A 430 -32.86 5.63 -10.79
N GLU A 431 -31.54 5.87 -10.80
CA GLU A 431 -30.89 6.95 -10.06
C GLU A 431 -31.40 7.02 -8.61
N SER A 432 -31.29 5.89 -7.91
CA SER A 432 -31.80 5.78 -6.54
C SER A 432 -30.95 4.89 -5.65
N ILE A 433 -30.83 5.28 -4.38
CA ILE A 433 -30.20 4.45 -3.34
C ILE A 433 -31.28 3.49 -2.82
N ARG A 434 -31.04 2.19 -2.97
CA ARG A 434 -31.99 1.14 -2.60
C ARG A 434 -31.46 0.30 -1.45
N TRP A 435 -32.36 -0.41 -0.79
CA TRP A 435 -32.03 -1.26 0.34
C TRP A 435 -32.79 -2.58 0.33
N GLN A 436 -32.19 -3.60 0.93
CA GLN A 436 -32.82 -4.89 1.21
C GLN A 436 -32.39 -5.41 2.57
N GLY A 437 -33.34 -5.81 3.41
CA GLY A 437 -33.05 -6.52 4.65
C GLY A 437 -32.73 -7.99 4.36
N LEU A 438 -31.57 -8.47 4.83
CA LEU A 438 -31.14 -9.85 4.59
C LEU A 438 -32.02 -10.87 5.32
N ASP A 439 -32.50 -10.55 6.53
CA ASP A 439 -33.34 -11.48 7.30
C ASP A 439 -34.80 -11.47 6.85
N SER A 440 -35.31 -10.30 6.47
CA SER A 440 -36.74 -10.13 6.14
C SER A 440 -37.06 -10.27 4.66
N GLY A 441 -36.04 -10.17 3.79
CA GLY A 441 -36.21 -10.08 2.33
C GLY A 441 -36.92 -8.81 1.84
N LYS A 442 -37.34 -7.91 2.74
CA LYS A 442 -38.01 -6.66 2.37
C LYS A 442 -37.04 -5.75 1.63
N LYS A 443 -37.54 -5.14 0.55
CA LYS A 443 -36.78 -4.22 -0.29
C LYS A 443 -37.47 -2.85 -0.34
N GLY A 444 -36.70 -1.80 -0.56
CA GLY A 444 -37.24 -0.45 -0.70
C GLY A 444 -36.25 0.51 -1.36
N THR A 445 -36.72 1.72 -1.60
CA THR A 445 -35.88 2.85 -2.01
C THR A 445 -35.70 3.77 -0.81
N LEU A 446 -34.45 4.17 -0.54
CA LEU A 446 -34.11 5.13 0.51
C LEU A 446 -34.21 6.56 -0.02
N VAL A 447 -33.54 6.85 -1.13
CA VAL A 447 -33.52 8.19 -1.77
C VAL A 447 -33.70 8.03 -3.28
N LYS A 448 -34.49 8.91 -3.91
CA LYS A 448 -34.72 8.94 -5.37
C LYS A 448 -34.11 10.17 -6.03
N GLY A 449 -33.75 10.03 -7.31
CA GLY A 449 -33.23 11.13 -8.13
C GLY A 449 -31.85 11.59 -7.70
N VAL A 450 -31.02 10.65 -7.25
CA VAL A 450 -29.64 10.91 -6.82
C VAL A 450 -28.69 10.03 -7.62
N ARG A 451 -27.52 10.57 -7.92
CA ARG A 451 -26.39 9.81 -8.44
C ARG A 451 -25.33 9.70 -7.35
N SER A 452 -24.64 8.57 -7.32
CA SER A 452 -23.57 8.34 -6.35
C SER A 452 -22.46 7.49 -6.96
N ASP A 453 -21.23 7.92 -6.72
CA ASP A 453 -20.03 7.15 -7.09
C ASP A 453 -19.65 6.16 -5.97
N CYS A 454 -19.82 6.56 -4.71
CA CYS A 454 -19.63 5.71 -3.53
C CYS A 454 -20.68 6.00 -2.45
N ILE A 455 -21.08 4.95 -1.72
CA ILE A 455 -21.92 5.04 -0.51
C ILE A 455 -21.17 4.47 0.70
N ALA A 456 -21.41 5.05 1.87
CA ALA A 456 -20.84 4.57 3.13
C ALA A 456 -21.82 4.72 4.30
N VAL A 457 -21.91 3.71 5.17
CA VAL A 457 -22.87 3.60 6.26
C VAL A 457 -22.20 3.87 7.60
N ASP A 458 -22.71 4.87 8.32
CA ASP A 458 -22.43 5.08 9.72
C ASP A 458 -23.38 4.24 10.58
N TRP A 459 -22.90 3.06 10.98
CA TRP A 459 -23.68 2.13 11.80
C TRP A 459 -23.95 2.64 13.23
N LEU A 460 -23.13 3.57 13.74
CA LEU A 460 -23.27 4.14 15.10
C LEU A 460 -24.25 5.30 15.13
N GLY A 461 -24.03 6.31 14.29
CA GLY A 461 -24.89 7.50 14.20
C GLY A 461 -26.19 7.25 13.44
N ARG A 462 -26.30 6.09 12.76
CA ARG A 462 -27.45 5.69 11.94
C ARG A 462 -27.64 6.65 10.76
N ASN A 463 -26.57 6.88 10.00
CA ASN A 463 -26.57 7.75 8.83
C ASN A 463 -25.98 7.00 7.62
N LEU A 464 -26.37 7.41 6.41
CA LEU A 464 -25.78 6.95 5.16
C LEU A 464 -25.23 8.17 4.42
N TYR A 465 -23.96 8.10 4.04
CA TYR A 465 -23.25 9.12 3.29
C TYR A 465 -23.02 8.66 1.86
N TRP A 466 -22.92 9.61 0.94
CA TRP A 466 -22.51 9.32 -0.42
C TRP A 466 -21.83 10.51 -1.09
N THR A 467 -21.01 10.20 -2.07
CA THR A 467 -20.34 11.17 -2.95
C THR A 467 -21.15 11.35 -4.22
N ASP A 468 -21.31 12.61 -4.64
CA ASP A 468 -21.72 12.98 -5.99
C ASP A 468 -20.55 13.68 -6.67
N GLY A 469 -19.77 12.92 -7.44
CA GLY A 469 -18.59 13.45 -8.12
C GLY A 469 -18.93 14.50 -9.16
N ALA A 470 -20.09 14.41 -9.81
CA ALA A 470 -20.51 15.36 -10.84
C ALA A 470 -20.92 16.71 -10.23
N ALA A 471 -21.57 16.68 -9.07
CA ALA A 471 -21.96 17.89 -8.34
C ALA A 471 -20.83 18.47 -7.48
N GLY A 472 -19.77 17.71 -7.19
CA GLY A 472 -18.72 18.13 -6.26
C GLY A 472 -19.22 18.18 -4.82
N GLN A 473 -20.00 17.17 -4.40
CA GLN A 473 -20.70 17.18 -3.11
C GLN A 473 -20.56 15.86 -2.36
N VAL A 474 -20.61 15.95 -1.03
CA VAL A 474 -20.86 14.81 -0.15
C VAL A 474 -22.16 15.07 0.60
N LEU A 475 -23.06 14.09 0.55
CA LEU A 475 -24.40 14.17 1.10
C LEU A 475 -24.60 13.10 2.15
N ALA A 476 -25.53 13.35 3.07
CA ALA A 476 -25.92 12.38 4.09
C ALA A 476 -27.43 12.35 4.31
N THR A 477 -27.93 11.18 4.70
CA THR A 477 -29.29 10.99 5.15
C THR A 477 -29.34 10.09 6.38
N ARG A 478 -30.41 10.19 7.15
CA ARG A 478 -30.63 9.37 8.34
C ARG A 478 -31.20 8.01 7.95
N LEU A 479 -30.65 6.94 8.53
CA LEU A 479 -31.20 5.60 8.48
C LEU A 479 -32.31 5.42 9.53
N GLY A 480 -33.46 4.88 9.13
CA GLY A 480 -34.58 4.58 10.02
C GLY A 480 -35.92 5.16 9.56
N ALA A 481 -36.89 5.27 10.47
CA ALA A 481 -38.24 5.72 10.14
C ALA A 481 -38.24 7.18 9.64
N ALA A 482 -38.91 7.39 8.51
CA ALA A 482 -39.08 8.70 7.87
C ALA A 482 -39.77 9.68 8.82
N TRP A 483 -39.03 10.70 9.26
CA TRP A 483 -39.59 11.79 10.04
C TRP A 483 -40.27 12.79 9.10
N ARG A 484 -41.55 13.05 9.36
CA ARG A 484 -42.31 14.06 8.60
C ARG A 484 -41.69 15.43 8.85
N GLY A 485 -41.20 16.09 7.79
CA GLY A 485 -40.73 17.48 7.83
C GLY A 485 -39.21 17.68 7.86
N ILE A 486 -38.42 16.63 7.62
CA ILE A 486 -36.95 16.71 7.46
C ILE A 486 -36.64 16.55 5.97
N PRO A 487 -35.67 17.29 5.41
CA PRO A 487 -35.21 17.04 4.04
C PRO A 487 -34.78 15.58 3.88
N GLU A 488 -35.07 14.99 2.71
CA GLU A 488 -34.77 13.58 2.39
C GLU A 488 -33.27 13.27 2.53
N TYR A 489 -32.44 14.31 2.40
CA TYR A 489 -30.99 14.29 2.61
C TYR A 489 -30.45 15.71 2.81
N THR A 490 -29.20 15.83 3.26
CA THR A 490 -28.51 17.12 3.48
C THR A 490 -27.13 17.08 2.83
N VAL A 491 -26.73 18.20 2.23
CA VAL A 491 -25.35 18.39 1.75
C VAL A 491 -24.46 18.63 2.96
N VAL A 492 -23.49 17.75 3.18
CA VAL A 492 -22.53 17.81 4.30
C VAL A 492 -21.28 18.58 3.87
N MET A 493 -20.86 18.42 2.61
CA MET A 493 -19.74 19.15 2.05
C MET A 493 -20.03 19.56 0.61
N ASP A 494 -19.74 20.82 0.29
CA ASP A 494 -19.78 21.42 -1.04
C ASP A 494 -18.76 22.57 -1.16
N GLY A 495 -18.65 23.13 -2.38
CA GLY A 495 -18.00 24.43 -2.66
C GLY A 495 -16.56 24.36 -3.16
N ASP A 496 -15.84 23.28 -2.90
CA ASP A 496 -14.38 23.16 -3.09
C ASP A 496 -13.90 21.73 -3.37
N LEU A 497 -14.80 20.78 -3.67
CA LEU A 497 -14.43 19.37 -3.91
C LEU A 497 -14.16 19.11 -5.40
N ASP A 498 -13.00 18.55 -5.72
CA ASP A 498 -12.58 18.27 -7.10
C ASP A 498 -12.96 16.84 -7.54
N ARG A 499 -14.24 16.66 -7.89
CA ARG A 499 -14.82 15.38 -8.33
C ARG A 499 -14.60 14.26 -7.30
N PRO A 500 -15.24 14.33 -6.10
CA PRO A 500 -15.10 13.32 -5.07
C PRO A 500 -15.62 11.96 -5.55
N HIS A 501 -14.89 10.88 -5.28
CA HIS A 501 -15.21 9.55 -5.78
C HIS A 501 -15.44 8.53 -4.67
N SER A 502 -14.38 7.97 -4.08
CA SER A 502 -14.49 6.95 -3.04
C SER A 502 -14.63 7.59 -1.66
N LEU A 503 -15.42 6.97 -0.78
CA LEU A 503 -15.71 7.48 0.56
C LEU A 503 -15.66 6.33 1.57
N VAL A 504 -14.94 6.53 2.67
CA VAL A 504 -14.83 5.58 3.78
C VAL A 504 -14.97 6.31 5.11
N LEU A 505 -15.59 5.67 6.10
CA LEU A 505 -15.96 6.31 7.38
C LEU A 505 -15.22 5.66 8.55
N GLN A 506 -14.93 6.45 9.57
CA GLN A 506 -14.47 6.01 10.88
C GLN A 506 -15.43 6.51 11.98
N PRO A 507 -16.61 5.86 12.16
CA PRO A 507 -17.69 6.36 13.03
C PRO A 507 -17.33 6.59 14.50
N LEU A 508 -16.34 5.86 15.02
CA LEU A 508 -15.86 6.00 16.40
C LEU A 508 -15.03 7.26 16.62
N ALA A 509 -14.25 7.65 15.60
CA ALA A 509 -13.45 8.87 15.63
C ALA A 509 -14.25 10.08 15.15
N GLY A 510 -15.41 9.88 14.51
CA GLY A 510 -16.16 10.98 13.91
C GLY A 510 -15.49 11.55 12.66
N LEU A 511 -14.70 10.73 11.96
CA LEU A 511 -13.94 11.12 10.76
C LEU A 511 -14.48 10.41 9.51
N LEU A 512 -14.36 11.08 8.38
CA LEU A 512 -14.56 10.51 7.05
C LEU A 512 -13.33 10.81 6.19
N TYR A 513 -13.09 9.94 5.20
CA TYR A 513 -12.01 10.09 4.24
C TYR A 513 -12.57 9.90 2.84
N TRP A 514 -12.15 10.75 1.91
CA TRP A 514 -12.56 10.64 0.52
C TRP A 514 -11.40 10.86 -0.44
N SER A 515 -11.61 10.41 -1.66
CA SER A 515 -10.67 10.61 -2.76
C SER A 515 -11.24 11.60 -3.77
N GLU A 516 -10.37 12.45 -4.29
CA GLU A 516 -10.66 13.38 -5.38
C GLU A 516 -9.95 12.89 -6.63
N VAL A 517 -10.68 12.81 -7.74
CA VAL A 517 -10.18 12.27 -9.03
C VAL A 517 -10.35 13.26 -10.16
N GLY A 518 -10.55 14.54 -9.84
CA GLY A 518 -10.65 15.63 -10.79
C GLY A 518 -9.30 16.11 -11.31
N ASN A 519 -9.12 17.42 -11.41
CA ASN A 519 -7.87 18.01 -11.93
C ASN A 519 -6.72 17.96 -10.92
N HIS A 520 -7.05 17.92 -9.63
CA HIS A 520 -6.10 17.86 -8.51
C HIS A 520 -6.37 16.62 -7.68
N PRO A 521 -5.82 15.45 -8.06
CA PRO A 521 -6.03 14.21 -7.35
C PRO A 521 -5.48 14.26 -5.92
N ARG A 522 -6.36 14.02 -4.94
CA ARG A 522 -6.05 14.15 -3.52
C ARG A 522 -6.76 13.10 -2.68
N LEU A 523 -6.15 12.73 -1.57
CA LEU A 523 -6.81 12.04 -0.47
C LEU A 523 -7.06 13.05 0.63
N MET A 524 -8.29 13.08 1.11
CA MET A 524 -8.77 14.09 2.03
C MET A 524 -9.41 13.43 3.25
N GLU A 525 -9.35 14.12 4.38
CA GLU A 525 -9.93 13.78 5.66
C GLU A 525 -10.82 14.93 6.13
N ALA A 526 -11.93 14.63 6.79
CA ALA A 526 -12.74 15.62 7.47
C ALA A 526 -13.47 15.01 8.65
N SER A 527 -13.99 15.86 9.53
CA SER A 527 -15.04 15.44 10.46
C SER A 527 -16.27 14.97 9.69
N MET A 528 -17.05 14.05 10.27
CA MET A 528 -18.25 13.51 9.60
C MET A 528 -19.37 14.55 9.43
N ASP A 529 -19.27 15.71 10.08
CA ASP A 529 -20.12 16.87 9.83
C ASP A 529 -19.64 17.76 8.66
N GLY A 530 -18.52 17.41 8.03
CA GLY A 530 -17.91 18.13 6.90
C GLY A 530 -16.96 19.26 7.30
N SER A 531 -16.76 19.49 8.61
CA SER A 531 -15.82 20.47 9.14
C SER A 531 -14.40 19.90 9.26
N GLN A 532 -13.43 20.76 9.61
CA GLN A 532 -12.02 20.38 9.85
C GLN A 532 -11.43 19.53 8.70
N ARG A 533 -11.49 20.09 7.50
CA ARG A 533 -10.98 19.42 6.30
C ARG A 533 -9.45 19.47 6.29
N HIS A 534 -8.84 18.32 6.11
CA HIS A 534 -7.40 18.13 6.07
C HIS A 534 -7.02 17.34 4.83
N MET A 535 -5.92 17.76 4.20
CA MET A 535 -5.35 17.04 3.08
C MET A 535 -4.42 15.96 3.64
N LEU A 536 -4.74 14.70 3.33
CA LEU A 536 -3.94 13.55 3.77
C LEU A 536 -2.78 13.29 2.81
N LEU A 537 -3.04 13.37 1.51
CA LEU A 537 -2.05 13.13 0.47
C LEU A 537 -2.42 13.88 -0.82
N ALA A 538 -1.45 14.49 -1.48
CA ALA A 538 -1.65 15.18 -2.77
C ALA A 538 -0.58 14.86 -3.83
N GLN A 539 0.45 14.08 -3.49
CA GLN A 539 1.52 13.69 -4.40
C GLN A 539 1.47 12.20 -4.68
N GLY A 540 1.91 11.79 -5.88
CA GLY A 540 1.90 10.38 -6.28
C GLY A 540 0.50 9.80 -6.51
N LEU A 541 -0.48 10.66 -6.82
CA LEU A 541 -1.87 10.30 -7.08
C LEU A 541 -2.25 10.63 -8.52
N GLY A 542 -2.84 9.67 -9.21
CA GLY A 542 -3.48 9.79 -10.50
C GLY A 542 -4.99 9.84 -10.33
N TRP A 543 -5.67 8.70 -10.31
CA TRP A 543 -7.11 8.59 -10.04
C TRP A 543 -7.37 7.57 -8.94
N PRO A 544 -7.27 7.96 -7.65
CA PRO A 544 -7.60 7.08 -6.52
C PRO A 544 -9.11 6.74 -6.51
N THR A 545 -9.51 5.69 -7.21
CA THR A 545 -10.94 5.33 -7.40
C THR A 545 -11.49 4.43 -6.31
N ALA A 546 -10.64 3.74 -5.56
CA ALA A 546 -11.04 2.85 -4.49
C ALA A 546 -10.26 3.15 -3.21
N LEU A 547 -10.95 3.27 -2.08
CA LEU A 547 -10.36 3.42 -0.75
C LEU A 547 -10.76 2.26 0.17
N ALA A 548 -9.87 1.88 1.07
CA ALA A 548 -10.16 0.97 2.16
C ALA A 548 -9.41 1.39 3.43
N LEU A 549 -10.07 1.32 4.59
CA LEU A 549 -9.46 1.60 5.89
C LEU A 549 -9.07 0.31 6.58
N ASP A 550 -7.84 0.28 7.10
CA ASP A 550 -7.36 -0.74 8.03
C ASP A 550 -7.16 -0.09 9.39
N LEU A 551 -8.23 -0.02 10.18
CA LEU A 551 -8.23 0.61 11.49
C LEU A 551 -7.21 -0.01 12.46
N PRO A 552 -7.00 -1.34 12.50
CA PRO A 552 -5.95 -1.93 13.33
C PRO A 552 -4.55 -1.38 13.06
N SER A 553 -4.16 -1.24 11.78
CA SER A 553 -2.84 -0.69 11.43
C SER A 553 -2.81 0.83 11.32
N GLN A 554 -3.96 1.50 11.51
CA GLN A 554 -4.14 2.94 11.28
C GLN A 554 -3.64 3.34 9.88
N ARG A 555 -4.02 2.58 8.85
CA ARG A 555 -3.65 2.86 7.46
C ARG A 555 -4.88 3.01 6.57
N ILE A 556 -4.73 3.85 5.56
CA ILE A 556 -5.61 3.93 4.40
C ILE A 556 -4.91 3.26 3.22
N PHE A 557 -5.67 2.47 2.46
CA PHE A 557 -5.25 1.90 1.18
C PHE A 557 -6.04 2.59 0.08
N TRP A 558 -5.37 2.91 -1.02
CA TRP A 558 -6.03 3.39 -2.23
C TRP A 558 -5.59 2.59 -3.44
N MET A 559 -6.47 2.52 -4.43
CA MET A 559 -6.15 1.99 -5.75
C MET A 559 -6.30 3.07 -6.78
N ASP A 560 -5.26 3.21 -7.59
CA ASP A 560 -5.17 4.26 -8.58
C ASP A 560 -5.48 3.70 -9.97
N GLU A 561 -6.61 4.12 -10.56
CA GLU A 561 -7.01 3.68 -11.89
C GLU A 561 -6.11 4.25 -13.00
N LYS A 562 -5.52 5.43 -12.81
CA LYS A 562 -4.67 6.08 -13.81
C LYS A 562 -3.24 5.51 -13.79
N LEU A 563 -2.69 5.29 -12.60
CA LEU A 563 -1.35 4.75 -12.40
C LEU A 563 -1.32 3.21 -12.39
N GLY A 564 -2.48 2.56 -12.29
CA GLY A 564 -2.56 1.11 -12.24
C GLY A 564 -1.90 0.49 -11.00
N SER A 565 -1.83 1.24 -9.90
CA SER A 565 -1.07 0.88 -8.70
C SER A 565 -1.95 0.86 -7.45
N VAL A 566 -1.41 0.26 -6.38
CA VAL A 566 -2.06 0.25 -5.06
C VAL A 566 -1.12 0.92 -4.07
N GLY A 567 -1.60 1.96 -3.41
CA GLY A 567 -0.86 2.68 -2.39
C GLY A 567 -1.43 2.46 -1.00
N SER A 568 -0.61 2.74 0.01
CA SER A 568 -0.97 2.69 1.41
C SER A 568 -0.24 3.77 2.20
N ALA A 569 -0.94 4.48 3.06
CA ALA A 569 -0.37 5.50 3.96
C ALA A 569 -0.95 5.32 5.36
N ARG A 570 -0.25 5.83 6.37
CA ARG A 570 -0.85 5.99 7.69
C ARG A 570 -1.94 7.06 7.65
N LEU A 571 -2.89 7.00 8.57
CA LEU A 571 -3.96 7.99 8.69
C LEU A 571 -3.46 9.39 9.10
N ASP A 572 -2.17 9.52 9.46
CA ASP A 572 -1.50 10.81 9.67
C ASP A 572 -0.83 11.38 8.40
N GLY A 573 -0.97 10.70 7.26
CA GLY A 573 -0.38 11.07 5.97
C GLY A 573 1.07 10.61 5.77
N THR A 574 1.70 10.01 6.79
CA THR A 574 3.08 9.54 6.73
C THR A 574 3.21 8.10 6.25
N SER A 575 4.46 7.63 6.10
CA SER A 575 4.77 6.22 5.83
C SER A 575 4.09 5.67 4.57
N VAL A 576 4.05 6.51 3.53
CA VAL A 576 3.51 6.17 2.20
C VAL A 576 4.28 5.00 1.61
N LYS A 577 3.56 4.01 1.10
CA LYS A 577 4.08 2.80 0.46
C LYS A 577 3.27 2.51 -0.80
N VAL A 578 3.93 2.06 -1.86
CA VAL A 578 3.29 1.53 -3.07
C VAL A 578 3.54 0.03 -3.11
N LEU A 579 2.47 -0.75 -3.24
CA LEU A 579 2.55 -2.21 -3.36
C LEU A 579 2.88 -2.59 -4.81
N GLN A 580 3.92 -3.41 -4.98
CA GLN A 580 4.39 -3.89 -6.29
C GLN A 580 3.55 -5.09 -6.74
N LEU A 581 2.39 -4.82 -7.37
CA LEU A 581 1.37 -5.82 -7.74
C LEU A 581 1.31 -6.15 -9.23
N GLY A 582 2.20 -5.56 -10.02
CA GLY A 582 2.02 -5.41 -11.47
C GLY A 582 0.85 -4.47 -11.80
N TRP A 583 0.62 -4.22 -13.08
CA TRP A 583 -0.43 -3.31 -13.54
C TRP A 583 -1.84 -3.76 -13.13
N VAL A 584 -2.61 -2.91 -12.43
CA VAL A 584 -4.00 -3.15 -12.03
C VAL A 584 -4.95 -2.41 -12.97
N GLN A 585 -5.86 -3.13 -13.64
CA GLN A 585 -6.67 -2.54 -14.71
C GLN A 585 -8.07 -2.12 -14.26
N SER A 586 -8.28 -0.82 -14.02
CA SER A 586 -9.58 -0.25 -13.63
C SER A 586 -10.12 -0.82 -12.30
N PRO A 587 -9.38 -0.64 -11.19
CA PRO A 587 -9.89 -0.94 -9.86
C PRO A 587 -11.06 -0.01 -9.53
N PHE A 588 -12.07 -0.54 -8.84
CA PHE A 588 -13.29 0.22 -8.53
C PHE A 588 -13.61 0.32 -7.05
N ALA A 589 -13.58 -0.80 -6.32
CA ALA A 589 -13.81 -0.82 -4.88
C ALA A 589 -12.77 -1.72 -4.20
N ALA A 590 -12.43 -1.36 -2.96
CA ALA A 590 -11.43 -2.06 -2.16
C ALA A 590 -11.97 -2.29 -0.75
N ALA A 591 -11.55 -3.38 -0.11
CA ALA A 591 -11.81 -3.63 1.30
C ALA A 591 -10.61 -4.37 1.91
N VAL A 592 -10.41 -4.19 3.21
CA VAL A 592 -9.38 -4.88 3.97
C VAL A 592 -10.05 -5.82 4.97
N CYS A 593 -9.52 -7.03 5.09
CA CYS A 593 -9.88 -7.95 6.16
C CYS A 593 -8.65 -8.75 6.57
N GLU A 594 -8.36 -8.78 7.87
CA GLU A 594 -7.19 -9.45 8.43
C GLU A 594 -5.89 -8.97 7.75
N GLY A 595 -5.05 -9.89 7.25
CA GLY A 595 -3.82 -9.59 6.53
C GLY A 595 -3.99 -9.32 5.03
N LYS A 596 -5.22 -9.26 4.52
CA LYS A 596 -5.49 -9.27 3.08
C LYS A 596 -6.22 -8.01 2.62
N LEU A 597 -5.82 -7.55 1.44
CA LEU A 597 -6.49 -6.51 0.67
C LEU A 597 -7.27 -7.15 -0.46
N TYR A 598 -8.52 -6.73 -0.64
CA TYR A 598 -9.46 -7.25 -1.64
C TYR A 598 -9.91 -6.12 -2.54
N TRP A 599 -10.08 -6.38 -3.85
CA TRP A 599 -10.62 -5.38 -4.77
C TRP A 599 -11.38 -5.96 -5.95
N SER A 600 -12.26 -5.14 -6.49
CA SER A 600 -12.97 -5.39 -7.74
C SER A 600 -12.23 -4.74 -8.92
N GLU A 601 -12.05 -5.51 -9.99
CA GLU A 601 -11.35 -5.06 -11.19
C GLU A 601 -12.27 -5.16 -12.41
N ARG A 602 -12.63 -3.99 -12.97
CA ARG A 602 -13.68 -3.89 -14.00
C ARG A 602 -13.24 -4.38 -15.37
N LYS A 603 -11.96 -4.30 -15.72
CA LYS A 603 -11.45 -4.79 -17.01
C LYS A 603 -11.13 -6.28 -16.97
N ALA A 604 -10.68 -6.80 -15.82
CA ALA A 604 -10.40 -8.23 -15.63
C ALA A 604 -11.66 -9.08 -15.32
N TRP A 605 -12.79 -8.45 -14.99
CA TRP A 605 -14.06 -9.09 -14.61
C TRP A 605 -13.89 -10.03 -13.42
N SER A 606 -13.04 -9.62 -12.48
CA SER A 606 -12.64 -10.43 -11.35
C SER A 606 -12.57 -9.64 -10.06
N VAL A 607 -12.75 -10.35 -8.96
CA VAL A 607 -12.37 -9.90 -7.62
C VAL A 607 -11.07 -10.58 -7.27
N GLN A 608 -10.10 -9.80 -6.80
CA GLN A 608 -8.76 -10.28 -6.49
C GLN A 608 -8.43 -10.00 -5.02
N GLN A 609 -7.47 -10.75 -4.49
CA GLN A 609 -6.90 -10.51 -3.17
C GLN A 609 -5.38 -10.53 -3.22
N VAL A 610 -4.76 -9.88 -2.25
CA VAL A 610 -3.32 -9.93 -2.03
C VAL A 610 -2.97 -9.75 -0.55
N ASP A 611 -1.75 -10.13 -0.17
CA ASP A 611 -1.22 -9.77 1.13
C ASP A 611 -1.02 -8.26 1.25
N LYS A 612 -1.62 -7.63 2.26
CA LYS A 612 -1.68 -6.17 2.39
C LYS A 612 -0.32 -5.54 2.74
N THR A 613 0.63 -6.32 3.27
CA THR A 613 1.92 -5.82 3.75
C THR A 613 3.01 -5.94 2.70
N SER A 614 3.08 -7.10 2.04
CA SER A 614 4.11 -7.44 1.06
C SER A 614 3.69 -7.15 -0.37
N GLY A 615 2.38 -7.09 -0.66
CA GLY A 615 1.88 -7.08 -2.04
C GLY A 615 2.11 -8.40 -2.79
N LYS A 616 2.49 -9.48 -2.09
CA LYS A 616 2.72 -10.80 -2.70
C LYS A 616 1.49 -11.71 -2.54
N ASN A 617 1.51 -12.86 -3.22
CA ASN A 617 0.40 -13.83 -3.22
C ASN A 617 -0.90 -13.27 -3.80
N ARG A 618 -0.79 -12.58 -4.94
CA ARG A 618 -1.96 -12.10 -5.70
C ARG A 618 -2.75 -13.30 -6.23
N THR A 619 -4.03 -13.39 -5.88
CA THR A 619 -4.90 -14.49 -6.34
C THR A 619 -6.27 -13.97 -6.74
N VAL A 620 -6.85 -14.56 -7.78
CA VAL A 620 -8.24 -14.28 -8.21
C VAL A 620 -9.21 -15.08 -7.34
N LEU A 621 -10.14 -14.39 -6.67
CA LEU A 621 -11.15 -15.00 -5.80
C LEU A 621 -12.43 -15.36 -6.54
N LEU A 622 -12.92 -14.43 -7.34
CA LEU A 622 -14.20 -14.57 -8.02
C LEU A 622 -14.04 -14.11 -9.47
N LYS A 623 -14.53 -14.92 -10.41
CA LYS A 623 -14.67 -14.54 -11.82
C LYS A 623 -16.09 -14.89 -12.27
N ARG A 624 -16.84 -13.89 -12.72
CA ARG A 624 -18.26 -14.02 -13.10
C ARG A 624 -18.52 -13.35 -14.44
N HIS A 625 -19.67 -13.68 -15.02
CA HIS A 625 -20.14 -13.01 -16.22
C HIS A 625 -20.65 -11.62 -15.82
N GLY A 626 -19.89 -10.58 -16.14
CA GLY A 626 -20.23 -9.19 -15.81
C GLY A 626 -19.20 -8.50 -14.93
N GLN A 627 -19.14 -7.17 -15.01
CA GLN A 627 -18.16 -6.38 -14.28
C GLN A 627 -18.51 -6.31 -12.79
N PRO A 628 -17.56 -6.66 -11.90
CA PRO A 628 -17.71 -6.40 -10.48
C PRO A 628 -17.55 -4.90 -10.21
N HIS A 629 -18.43 -4.36 -9.38
CA HIS A 629 -18.41 -2.96 -8.96
C HIS A 629 -18.16 -2.89 -7.46
N GLY A 630 -19.13 -2.46 -6.66
CA GLY A 630 -19.02 -2.29 -5.22
C GLY A 630 -18.59 -3.57 -4.52
N LEU A 631 -17.72 -3.40 -3.53
CA LEU A 631 -17.12 -4.47 -2.77
C LEU A 631 -17.00 -4.01 -1.32
N GLN A 632 -17.44 -4.85 -0.38
CA GLN A 632 -17.34 -4.52 1.05
C GLN A 632 -17.22 -5.79 1.89
N VAL A 633 -16.42 -5.74 2.97
CA VAL A 633 -16.38 -6.80 3.98
C VAL A 633 -17.19 -6.36 5.20
N PRO A 634 -18.45 -6.82 5.36
CA PRO A 634 -19.15 -6.70 6.62
C PRO A 634 -18.47 -7.57 7.68
N THR A 635 -17.62 -6.98 8.51
CA THR A 635 -16.97 -7.71 9.60
C THR A 635 -18.00 -8.07 10.67
N TRP A 636 -18.47 -9.31 10.64
CA TRP A 636 -19.29 -9.92 11.68
C TRP A 636 -18.39 -10.49 12.76
N GLY A 637 -18.10 -9.73 13.83
CA GLY A 637 -17.00 -10.15 14.71
C GLY A 637 -16.87 -9.49 16.07
N SER A 638 -17.90 -8.83 16.59
CA SER A 638 -18.06 -8.73 18.04
C SER A 638 -19.53 -8.53 18.40
N PRO A 639 -20.05 -9.22 19.43
CA PRO A 639 -21.33 -8.91 20.07
C PRO A 639 -21.43 -7.48 20.62
N LYS A 640 -20.38 -6.67 20.46
CA LYS A 640 -20.35 -5.21 20.50
C LYS A 640 -19.30 -4.73 19.49
N PRO A 641 -19.64 -4.18 18.32
CA PRO A 641 -18.65 -3.50 17.48
C PRO A 641 -18.13 -2.29 18.27
N CYS A 642 -17.06 -2.50 19.03
CA CYS A 642 -16.50 -1.60 20.02
C CYS A 642 -17.51 -1.20 21.12
N SER A 643 -17.12 -1.21 22.39
CA SER A 643 -17.88 -0.53 23.45
C SER A 643 -17.82 1.01 23.33
N GLY A 644 -17.44 1.52 22.16
CA GLY A 644 -17.39 2.93 21.85
C GLY A 644 -18.78 3.40 21.49
N THR A 645 -19.19 4.50 22.10
CA THR A 645 -20.40 5.23 21.74
C THR A 645 -19.95 6.61 21.33
N ASN A 646 -20.46 7.14 20.22
CA ASN A 646 -20.34 8.56 19.93
C ASN A 646 -21.58 9.32 20.45
N GLY A 647 -21.54 10.65 20.46
CA GLY A 647 -22.64 11.49 20.92
C GLY A 647 -23.97 11.23 20.17
N CYS A 648 -23.90 10.77 18.93
CA CYS A 648 -25.07 10.53 18.08
C CYS A 648 -25.77 9.18 18.31
N ALA A 649 -25.08 8.20 18.89
CA ALA A 649 -25.60 6.84 19.07
C ALA A 649 -26.85 6.77 19.96
N LYS A 650 -27.00 7.69 20.92
CA LYS A 650 -28.17 7.73 21.82
C LYS A 650 -29.07 8.91 21.48
N ASN A 651 -30.35 8.62 21.20
CA ASN A 651 -31.38 9.63 20.95
C ASN A 651 -30.98 10.71 19.93
N ASN A 652 -30.26 10.33 18.86
CA ASN A 652 -29.76 11.26 17.85
C ASN A 652 -28.90 12.40 18.42
N GLY A 653 -28.19 12.19 19.53
CA GLY A 653 -27.46 13.26 20.23
C GLY A 653 -28.33 14.41 20.73
N GLY A 654 -29.66 14.25 20.76
CA GLY A 654 -30.62 15.33 21.04
C GLY A 654 -30.96 16.21 19.84
N CYS A 655 -30.39 15.93 18.65
CA CYS A 655 -30.66 16.68 17.43
C CYS A 655 -32.08 16.41 16.90
N ALA A 656 -32.76 17.46 16.43
CA ALA A 656 -34.08 17.35 15.82
C ALA A 656 -34.04 16.69 14.43
N GLN A 657 -32.91 16.79 13.73
CA GLN A 657 -32.76 16.30 12.36
C GLN A 657 -31.66 15.26 12.21
N LEU A 658 -30.44 15.70 11.95
CA LEU A 658 -29.26 14.86 11.74
C LEU A 658 -28.27 15.10 12.89
N CYS A 659 -27.65 14.02 13.36
CA CYS A 659 -26.50 14.12 14.26
C CYS A 659 -25.31 13.55 13.52
N LEU A 660 -24.33 14.41 13.28
CA LEU A 660 -23.08 14.11 12.62
C LEU A 660 -21.98 14.18 13.69
N PRO A 661 -21.21 13.10 13.90
CA PRO A 661 -20.18 13.10 14.92
C PRO A 661 -19.01 14.01 14.51
N ASN A 662 -18.42 14.67 15.50
CA ASN A 662 -17.22 15.49 15.39
C ASN A 662 -16.21 14.96 16.45
N PRO A 663 -14.92 14.81 16.13
CA PRO A 663 -13.90 14.20 17.00
C PRO A 663 -13.79 14.76 18.43
#